data_AF-A0A8K0DIC1-F1
#
_entry.id   AF-A0A8K0DIC1-F1
#
_cell.length_a   1.000
_cell.length_b   1.000
_cell.length_c   1.000
_cell.angle_alpha   90.00
_cell.angle_beta   90.00
_cell.angle_gamma   90.00
#
_symmetry.space_group_name_H-M   'P 1'
#
loop_
_entity.id
_entity.type
_entity.pdbx_description
1 polymer ?
#
loop_
_entity_poly.entity_id
_entity_poly.type
_entity_poly.pdbx_seq_one_letter_code
_entity_poly.pdbx_strand_id
1 'polypeptide(L)'
;MNESFKNRVYYAARDGMAITLYTLLSDKNRTEVNLLLNNSVVEDEGQHCTPLIIAARYGHEKVVKMLLSKFQPNLEQEGTVKFDGYVIEGASALWCAAGAGHLNVVKILVKAGANVNHPTRTNSTPLRAACFDGRLDIVKYLTSHCANIHIANKYNNTCLMIAAYKGHLDVVSFLLENGANPNEKAHCGATALYFAAESGHIAIVKELLKYNAQFTVNDVGMTALKAAAERTRADIVEYLVERPEISKEEQIEALELLGASYANDKDNYCLELAYKYLHRTMEMRYNDPNNIIKKKLIPPINAYENWIECQTLQELEAIARNPNALHMEALTIRERILGRHNPEVPHPVIFRGAVFADNARFDRCIELWLHALELRQLNNVSVVKDLLRFAQVFSQMLHVGVELAYNHVVMVLQAAIVELERNKSKIANPGPKDDPETILEEMEGNMTTTLYLITILTKLLKHCTEEEKFGIHRLIFSLNQLNIALRDGQTLLHLSCNAETPVDDFHTNDVCKFPCAETAKLLIQCGADVNAMDIERNTPLHVIVHYHKPFSDFATLHSIIVDLTEAGAHIDCVNIRGETPLDSSATGVAEIILKTQAKLSLKCIAAKAVKAFNLTYQGHVPHALEAFIELHGPGSIKQG
;
A
#
# COMPACT_ATOMS: atom_id res chain seq x y z
N MET A 1 25.61 1.75 -32.25
CA MET A 1 26.26 2.75 -31.37
C MET A 1 26.49 2.08 -30.02
N ASN A 2 27.71 2.14 -29.47
CA ASN A 2 28.11 1.41 -28.25
C ASN A 2 27.43 2.00 -27.00
N GLU A 3 26.83 1.16 -26.15
CA GLU A 3 26.17 1.50 -24.89
C GLU A 3 27.10 2.28 -23.93
N SER A 4 28.37 1.87 -23.87
CA SER A 4 29.42 2.58 -23.13
C SER A 4 29.56 4.07 -23.53
N PHE A 5 29.29 4.40 -24.80
CA PHE A 5 29.39 5.78 -25.27
C PHE A 5 28.18 6.63 -24.85
N LYS A 6 26.97 6.05 -24.90
CA LYS A 6 25.75 6.71 -24.42
C LYS A 6 25.88 7.10 -22.94
N ASN A 7 26.41 6.17 -22.14
CA ASN A 7 26.65 6.40 -20.71
C ASN A 7 27.64 7.54 -20.48
N ARG A 8 28.72 7.63 -21.26
CA ARG A 8 29.68 8.75 -21.16
C ARG A 8 29.05 10.11 -21.46
N VAL A 9 28.18 10.19 -22.47
CA VAL A 9 27.43 11.43 -22.79
C VAL A 9 26.49 11.79 -21.64
N TYR A 10 25.73 10.83 -21.14
CA TYR A 10 24.82 11.03 -20.01
C TYR A 10 25.57 11.47 -18.74
N TYR A 11 26.60 10.75 -18.32
CA TYR A 11 27.36 11.09 -17.11
C TYR A 11 28.11 12.42 -17.23
N ALA A 12 28.63 12.77 -18.42
CA ALA A 12 29.21 14.09 -18.62
C ALA A 12 28.18 15.22 -18.47
N ALA A 13 26.91 14.99 -18.84
CA ALA A 13 25.83 15.93 -18.61
C ALA A 13 25.39 15.97 -17.14
N ARG A 14 25.25 14.79 -16.51
CA ARG A 14 24.90 14.60 -15.10
C ARG A 14 25.89 15.24 -14.15
N ASP A 15 27.18 15.20 -14.47
CA ASP A 15 28.25 15.66 -13.59
C ASP A 15 28.72 17.09 -13.94
N GLY A 16 28.00 17.79 -14.84
CA GLY A 16 28.29 19.19 -15.17
C GLY A 16 29.51 19.42 -16.08
N MET A 17 30.02 18.38 -16.75
CA MET A 17 31.25 18.42 -17.55
C MET A 17 31.02 18.99 -18.96
N ALA A 18 30.67 20.28 -19.05
CA ALA A 18 30.27 20.93 -20.32
C ALA A 18 31.30 20.82 -21.46
N ILE A 19 32.60 20.93 -21.16
CA ILE A 19 33.67 20.85 -22.18
C ILE A 19 33.78 19.41 -22.69
N THR A 20 33.85 18.44 -21.78
CA THR A 20 33.91 17.01 -22.11
C THR A 20 32.69 16.60 -22.94
N LEU A 21 31.50 17.02 -22.53
CA LEU A 21 30.26 16.73 -23.26
C LEU A 21 30.27 17.35 -24.66
N TYR A 22 30.74 18.59 -24.80
CA TYR A 22 30.88 19.23 -26.10
C TYR A 22 31.83 18.43 -27.02
N THR A 23 33.00 18.05 -26.53
CA THR A 23 33.97 17.24 -27.30
C THR A 23 33.41 15.87 -27.70
N LEU A 24 32.61 15.24 -26.84
CA LEU A 24 31.95 13.96 -27.16
C LEU A 24 30.93 14.09 -28.30
N LEU A 25 30.33 15.27 -28.47
CA LEU A 25 29.24 15.52 -29.43
C LEU A 25 29.70 16.24 -30.70
N SER A 26 30.78 17.04 -30.65
CA SER A 26 31.20 17.93 -31.74
C SER A 26 31.62 17.19 -33.02
N ASP A 27 32.17 16.00 -32.87
CA ASP A 27 32.73 15.21 -33.97
C ASP A 27 31.69 14.25 -34.60
N LYS A 28 30.42 14.36 -34.16
CA LYS A 28 29.31 13.50 -34.60
C LYS A 28 28.43 14.20 -35.61
N ASN A 29 27.82 13.41 -36.49
CA ASN A 29 26.85 13.97 -37.42
C ASN A 29 25.54 14.32 -36.70
N ARG A 30 24.70 15.15 -37.33
CA ARG A 30 23.45 15.65 -36.74
C ARG A 30 22.49 14.53 -36.31
N THR A 31 22.42 13.44 -37.06
CA THR A 31 21.55 12.30 -36.77
C THR A 31 22.02 11.55 -35.53
N GLU A 32 23.33 11.34 -35.38
CA GLU A 32 23.94 10.72 -34.20
C GLU A 32 23.76 11.57 -32.95
N VAL A 33 23.99 12.90 -33.05
CA VAL A 33 23.74 13.83 -31.94
C VAL A 33 22.28 13.79 -31.53
N ASN A 34 21.36 13.80 -32.50
CA ASN A 34 19.93 13.73 -32.24
C ASN A 34 19.58 12.43 -31.48
N LEU A 35 20.11 11.28 -31.91
CA LEU A 35 19.92 10.00 -31.23
C LEU A 35 20.48 10.01 -29.79
N LEU A 36 21.66 10.60 -29.59
CA LEU A 36 22.33 10.67 -28.28
C LEU A 36 21.63 11.59 -27.28
N LEU A 37 21.09 12.71 -27.77
CA LEU A 37 20.47 13.71 -26.89
C LEU A 37 18.97 13.51 -26.69
N ASN A 38 18.26 12.93 -27.67
CA ASN A 38 16.79 12.83 -27.62
C ASN A 38 16.27 11.42 -27.42
N ASN A 39 16.98 10.40 -27.91
CA ASN A 39 16.48 9.02 -27.91
C ASN A 39 17.30 8.09 -27.01
N SER A 40 18.48 8.52 -26.57
CA SER A 40 19.35 7.73 -25.70
C SER A 40 19.07 8.10 -24.26
N VAL A 41 18.21 7.29 -23.64
CA VAL A 41 17.89 7.38 -22.22
C VAL A 41 18.79 6.40 -21.47
N VAL A 42 19.36 6.84 -20.35
CA VAL A 42 20.23 6.02 -19.51
C VAL A 42 19.54 5.77 -18.19
N GLU A 43 19.61 4.52 -17.72
CA GLU A 43 19.17 4.14 -16.39
C GLU A 43 20.30 4.39 -15.37
N ASP A 44 20.03 5.17 -14.34
CA ASP A 44 20.97 5.56 -13.29
C ASP A 44 20.22 5.68 -11.96
N GLU A 45 20.43 4.71 -11.06
CA GLU A 45 19.81 4.65 -9.72
C GLU A 45 18.26 4.77 -9.74
N GLY A 46 17.62 4.09 -10.70
CA GLY A 46 16.16 4.11 -10.90
C GLY A 46 15.63 5.37 -11.59
N GLN A 47 16.51 6.24 -12.09
CA GLN A 47 16.16 7.32 -13.01
C GLN A 47 16.38 6.85 -14.44
N HIS A 48 15.49 7.22 -15.34
CA HIS A 48 15.57 6.91 -16.77
C HIS A 48 15.31 8.20 -17.54
N CYS A 49 16.37 8.98 -17.82
CA CYS A 49 16.21 10.28 -18.47
C CYS A 49 17.37 10.65 -19.42
N THR A 50 17.16 11.73 -20.19
CA THR A 50 18.10 12.20 -21.21
C THR A 50 19.19 13.11 -20.61
N PRO A 51 20.29 13.37 -21.36
CA PRO A 51 21.34 14.29 -20.93
C PRO A 51 20.83 15.71 -20.58
N LEU A 52 19.83 16.22 -21.30
CA LEU A 52 19.26 17.54 -20.99
C LEU A 52 18.48 17.53 -19.67
N ILE A 53 17.66 16.51 -19.44
CA ILE A 53 16.85 16.37 -18.22
C ILE A 53 17.74 16.27 -17.00
N ILE A 54 18.76 15.39 -17.04
CA ILE A 54 19.63 15.17 -15.88
C ILE A 54 20.50 16.41 -15.57
N ALA A 55 21.00 17.10 -16.60
CA ALA A 55 21.73 18.36 -16.41
C ALA A 55 20.84 19.47 -15.83
N ALA A 56 19.56 19.51 -16.24
CA ALA A 56 18.59 20.46 -15.71
C ALA A 56 18.21 20.15 -14.25
N ARG A 57 18.03 18.86 -13.93
CA ARG A 57 17.74 18.37 -12.56
C ARG A 57 18.84 18.72 -11.56
N TYR A 58 20.11 18.65 -11.97
CA TYR A 58 21.26 19.00 -11.11
C TYR A 58 21.74 20.45 -11.25
N GLY A 59 21.02 21.28 -12.01
CA GLY A 59 21.30 22.72 -12.06
C GLY A 59 22.55 23.10 -12.85
N HIS A 60 23.00 22.26 -13.78
CA HIS A 60 24.23 22.48 -14.55
C HIS A 60 24.03 23.49 -15.68
N GLU A 61 23.96 24.77 -15.30
CA GLU A 61 23.71 25.91 -16.19
C GLU A 61 24.59 25.90 -17.45
N LYS A 62 25.89 25.65 -17.29
CA LYS A 62 26.86 25.62 -18.39
C LYS A 62 26.58 24.49 -19.38
N VAL A 63 26.18 23.31 -18.89
CA VAL A 63 25.83 22.16 -19.72
C VAL A 63 24.56 22.47 -20.50
N VAL A 64 23.50 22.91 -19.81
CA VAL A 64 22.21 23.24 -20.44
C VAL A 64 22.40 24.31 -21.52
N LYS A 65 23.09 25.42 -21.21
CA LYS A 65 23.37 26.48 -22.18
C LYS A 65 24.16 25.98 -23.40
N MET A 66 25.15 25.13 -23.17
CA MET A 66 25.95 24.53 -24.24
C MET A 66 25.09 23.63 -25.13
N LEU A 67 24.32 22.71 -24.55
CA LEU A 67 23.42 21.81 -25.27
C LEU A 67 22.43 22.58 -26.16
N LEU A 68 21.79 23.61 -25.61
CA LEU A 68 20.81 24.41 -26.35
C LEU A 68 21.45 25.24 -27.47
N SER A 69 22.59 25.89 -27.20
CA SER A 69 23.22 26.78 -28.18
C SER A 69 23.94 26.04 -29.32
N LYS A 70 24.42 24.82 -29.08
CA LYS A 70 25.24 24.07 -30.06
C LYS A 70 24.50 22.91 -30.72
N PHE A 71 23.56 22.28 -30.01
CA PHE A 71 22.98 21.01 -30.45
C PHE A 71 21.45 21.02 -30.53
N GLN A 72 20.77 22.02 -29.97
CA GLN A 72 19.31 22.22 -30.06
C GLN A 72 18.49 20.93 -29.80
N PRO A 73 18.68 20.28 -28.62
CA PRO A 73 17.85 19.12 -28.26
C PRO A 73 16.37 19.53 -28.15
N ASN A 74 15.47 18.55 -28.33
CA ASN A 74 14.06 18.71 -28.03
C ASN A 74 13.89 19.09 -26.53
N LEU A 75 13.19 20.19 -26.27
CA LEU A 75 12.95 20.69 -24.91
C LEU A 75 11.88 19.89 -24.17
N GLU A 76 10.97 19.27 -24.93
CA GLU A 76 9.82 18.51 -24.42
C GLU A 76 10.14 17.00 -24.36
N GLN A 77 11.41 16.67 -24.14
CA GLN A 77 11.78 15.30 -23.80
C GLN A 77 11.20 14.96 -22.43
N GLU A 78 10.70 13.74 -22.31
CA GLU A 78 10.20 13.19 -21.06
C GLU A 78 11.16 12.14 -20.51
N GLY A 79 11.30 12.13 -19.19
CA GLY A 79 12.05 11.11 -18.47
C GLY A 79 11.35 10.68 -17.20
N THR A 80 11.86 9.60 -16.64
CA THR A 80 11.53 9.14 -15.29
C THR A 80 12.63 9.62 -14.35
N VAL A 81 12.28 10.46 -13.38
CA VAL A 81 13.23 11.07 -12.43
C VAL A 81 12.83 10.78 -10.99
N LYS A 82 13.80 10.82 -10.08
CA LYS A 82 13.55 10.56 -8.65
C LYS A 82 13.62 11.86 -7.86
N PHE A 83 12.63 12.16 -7.02
CA PHE A 83 12.63 13.30 -6.09
C PHE A 83 12.22 12.82 -4.71
N ASP A 84 13.05 13.05 -3.68
CA ASP A 84 12.78 12.65 -2.29
C ASP A 84 12.31 11.19 -2.12
N GLY A 85 12.87 10.28 -2.92
CA GLY A 85 12.48 8.86 -2.92
C GLY A 85 11.35 8.49 -3.89
N TYR A 86 10.59 9.46 -4.39
CA TYR A 86 9.47 9.24 -5.31
C TYR A 86 9.92 9.22 -6.77
N VAL A 87 9.37 8.29 -7.55
CA VAL A 87 9.57 8.19 -8.99
C VAL A 87 8.52 9.01 -9.72
N ILE A 88 8.95 9.92 -10.59
CA ILE A 88 8.10 10.82 -11.37
C ILE A 88 8.32 10.53 -12.85
N GLU A 89 7.27 10.10 -13.53
CA GLU A 89 7.29 9.81 -14.96
C GLU A 89 6.75 10.98 -15.80
N GLY A 90 7.27 11.13 -17.01
CA GLY A 90 6.86 12.20 -17.93
C GLY A 90 7.46 13.57 -17.59
N ALA A 91 8.53 13.61 -16.78
CA ALA A 91 9.12 14.87 -16.36
C ALA A 91 9.99 15.49 -17.46
N SER A 92 9.71 16.74 -17.82
CA SER A 92 10.56 17.52 -18.73
C SER A 92 11.76 18.14 -18.01
N ALA A 93 12.73 18.62 -18.79
CA ALA A 93 13.88 19.34 -18.23
C ALA A 93 13.45 20.59 -17.44
N LEU A 94 12.41 21.31 -17.91
CA LEU A 94 11.87 22.47 -17.23
C LEU A 94 11.19 22.09 -15.91
N TRP A 95 10.42 20.98 -15.91
CA TRP A 95 9.80 20.47 -14.70
C TRP A 95 10.85 20.12 -13.64
N CYS A 96 11.92 19.41 -14.04
CA CYS A 96 13.00 19.02 -13.13
C CYS A 96 13.75 20.23 -12.55
N ALA A 97 14.09 21.22 -13.38
CA ALA A 97 14.76 22.43 -12.92
C ALA A 97 13.89 23.27 -11.97
N ALA A 98 12.58 23.31 -12.22
CA ALA A 98 11.63 24.03 -11.38
C ALA A 98 11.44 23.35 -10.02
N GLY A 99 11.27 22.02 -10.00
CA GLY A 99 11.12 21.23 -8.78
C GLY A 99 12.39 21.11 -7.95
N ALA A 100 13.58 21.26 -8.56
CA ALA A 100 14.86 21.27 -7.86
C ALA A 100 15.36 22.67 -7.47
N GLY A 101 14.59 23.72 -7.74
CA GLY A 101 14.94 25.09 -7.33
C GLY A 101 16.03 25.78 -8.15
N HIS A 102 16.27 25.36 -9.39
CA HIS A 102 17.33 25.89 -10.25
C HIS A 102 16.87 27.03 -11.16
N LEU A 103 16.64 28.22 -10.58
CA LEU A 103 16.10 29.39 -11.29
C LEU A 103 16.85 29.77 -12.57
N ASN A 104 18.19 29.71 -12.58
CA ASN A 104 18.96 30.06 -13.79
C ASN A 104 18.72 29.07 -14.94
N VAL A 105 18.60 27.78 -14.63
CA VAL A 105 18.27 26.75 -15.62
C VAL A 105 16.84 26.94 -16.13
N VAL A 106 15.88 27.21 -15.24
CA VAL A 106 14.50 27.56 -15.61
C VAL A 106 14.49 28.74 -16.58
N LYS A 107 15.21 29.83 -16.28
CA LYS A 107 15.34 31.00 -17.15
C LYS A 107 15.88 30.65 -18.54
N ILE A 108 16.89 29.79 -18.60
CA ILE A 108 17.51 29.35 -19.86
C ILE A 108 16.51 28.53 -20.69
N LEU A 109 15.83 27.56 -20.09
CA LEU A 109 14.88 26.68 -20.78
C LEU A 109 13.65 27.45 -21.29
N VAL A 110 13.08 28.33 -20.47
CA VAL A 110 11.94 29.17 -20.89
C VAL A 110 12.34 30.13 -22.02
N LYS A 111 13.52 30.75 -21.95
CA LYS A 111 14.04 31.60 -23.05
C LYS A 111 14.31 30.82 -24.34
N ALA A 112 14.59 29.52 -24.23
CA ALA A 112 14.75 28.64 -25.38
C ALA A 112 13.43 28.15 -25.97
N GLY A 113 12.29 28.49 -25.35
CA GLY A 113 10.95 28.15 -25.84
C GLY A 113 10.35 26.88 -25.23
N ALA A 114 10.85 26.41 -24.09
CA ALA A 114 10.25 25.27 -23.39
C ALA A 114 8.80 25.56 -22.99
N ASN A 115 7.92 24.56 -23.13
CA ASN A 115 6.52 24.67 -22.74
C ASN A 115 6.40 24.80 -21.21
N VAL A 116 6.09 26.02 -20.75
CA VAL A 116 5.92 26.36 -19.32
C VAL A 116 4.84 25.56 -18.60
N ASN A 117 3.91 24.95 -19.34
CA ASN A 117 2.81 24.16 -18.81
C ASN A 117 2.95 22.66 -19.11
N HIS A 118 4.11 22.17 -19.57
CA HIS A 118 4.29 20.75 -19.89
C HIS A 118 4.03 19.86 -18.66
N PRO A 119 2.99 19.01 -18.67
CA PRO A 119 2.65 18.18 -17.53
C PRO A 119 3.54 16.94 -17.46
N THR A 120 3.69 16.38 -16.25
CA THR A 120 4.10 14.98 -16.05
C THR A 120 2.93 14.02 -16.38
N ARG A 121 3.16 12.70 -16.30
CA ARG A 121 2.07 11.70 -16.41
C ARG A 121 0.99 11.84 -15.33
N THR A 122 1.29 12.50 -14.22
CA THR A 122 0.31 12.82 -13.17
C THR A 122 -0.32 14.20 -13.33
N ASN A 123 -0.16 14.82 -14.50
CA ASN A 123 -0.60 16.18 -14.80
C ASN A 123 0.04 17.27 -13.90
N SER A 124 1.27 17.03 -13.40
CA SER A 124 2.00 18.01 -12.59
C SER A 124 2.77 18.98 -13.51
N THR A 125 2.49 20.28 -13.42
CA THR A 125 3.20 21.32 -14.20
C THR A 125 4.52 21.74 -13.54
N PRO A 126 5.45 22.41 -14.26
CA PRO A 126 6.65 22.99 -13.66
C PRO A 126 6.32 24.00 -12.56
N LEU A 127 5.23 24.77 -12.73
CA LEU A 127 4.74 25.70 -11.71
C LEU A 127 4.35 24.95 -10.43
N ARG A 128 3.62 23.83 -10.56
CA ARG A 128 3.25 22.99 -9.43
C ARG A 128 4.48 22.39 -8.74
N ALA A 129 5.51 22.00 -9.50
CA ALA A 129 6.78 21.51 -8.94
C ALA A 129 7.50 22.62 -8.13
N ALA A 130 7.59 23.84 -8.65
CA ALA A 130 8.15 24.97 -7.92
C ALA A 130 7.34 25.33 -6.66
N CYS A 131 6.01 25.19 -6.69
CA CYS A 131 5.15 25.38 -5.52
C CYS A 131 5.34 24.30 -4.46
N PHE A 132 5.70 23.07 -4.84
CA PHE A 132 6.03 22.00 -3.89
C PHE A 132 7.32 22.32 -3.13
N ASP A 133 8.34 22.83 -3.82
CA ASP A 133 9.65 23.17 -3.23
C ASP A 133 9.65 24.54 -2.49
N GLY A 134 8.66 25.40 -2.75
CA GLY A 134 8.53 26.70 -2.08
C GLY A 134 9.35 27.81 -2.74
N ARG A 135 9.68 27.66 -4.03
CA ARG A 135 10.57 28.57 -4.75
C ARG A 135 9.79 29.74 -5.34
N LEU A 136 9.46 30.74 -4.51
CA LEU A 136 8.69 31.91 -4.93
C LEU A 136 9.33 32.65 -6.12
N ASP A 137 10.66 32.68 -6.19
CA ASP A 137 11.42 33.26 -7.31
C ASP A 137 11.13 32.56 -8.64
N ILE A 138 11.04 31.22 -8.64
CA ILE A 138 10.68 30.41 -9.81
C ILE A 138 9.17 30.51 -10.09
N VAL A 139 8.32 30.45 -9.07
CA VAL A 139 6.86 30.61 -9.21
C VAL A 139 6.55 31.93 -9.92
N LYS A 140 7.09 33.06 -9.43
CA LYS A 140 6.95 34.38 -10.05
C LYS A 140 7.43 34.40 -11.50
N TYR A 141 8.60 33.81 -11.76
CA TYR A 141 9.16 33.78 -13.11
C TYR A 141 8.31 32.95 -14.08
N LEU A 142 7.83 31.78 -13.67
CA LEU A 142 6.96 30.94 -14.51
C LEU A 142 5.62 31.63 -14.78
N THR A 143 4.98 32.21 -13.76
CA THR A 143 3.72 32.96 -13.92
C THR A 143 3.90 34.16 -14.85
N SER A 144 5.03 34.89 -14.77
CA SER A 144 5.31 36.01 -15.70
C SER A 144 5.58 35.55 -17.14
N HIS A 145 5.69 34.25 -17.39
CA HIS A 145 5.85 33.64 -18.72
C HIS A 145 4.67 32.72 -19.06
N CYS A 146 3.46 33.08 -18.60
CA CYS A 146 2.19 32.42 -18.95
C CYS A 146 2.03 30.98 -18.40
N ALA A 147 2.70 30.63 -17.29
CA ALA A 147 2.34 29.42 -16.57
C ALA A 147 0.95 29.54 -15.94
N ASN A 148 0.09 28.55 -16.17
CA ASN A 148 -1.30 28.57 -15.72
C ASN A 148 -1.41 28.02 -14.28
N ILE A 149 -1.81 28.89 -13.36
CA ILE A 149 -1.96 28.58 -11.92
C ILE A 149 -3.12 27.62 -11.61
N HIS A 150 -4.04 27.43 -12.57
CA HIS A 150 -5.25 26.62 -12.41
C HIS A 150 -5.08 25.16 -12.87
N ILE A 151 -3.95 24.80 -13.48
CA ILE A 151 -3.71 23.40 -13.86
C ILE A 151 -3.38 22.59 -12.60
N ALA A 152 -4.31 21.72 -12.23
CA ALA A 152 -4.16 20.77 -11.14
C ALA A 152 -3.60 19.43 -11.63
N ASN A 153 -3.09 18.62 -10.70
CA ASN A 153 -2.66 17.26 -11.04
C ASN A 153 -3.87 16.33 -11.31
N LYS A 154 -3.61 15.05 -11.62
CA LYS A 154 -4.64 14.03 -11.90
C LYS A 154 -5.64 13.78 -10.76
N TYR A 155 -5.40 14.32 -9.57
CA TYR A 155 -6.25 14.24 -8.38
C TYR A 155 -6.89 15.59 -8.03
N ASN A 156 -6.94 16.52 -9.00
CA ASN A 156 -7.38 17.90 -8.85
C ASN A 156 -6.70 18.65 -7.68
N ASN A 157 -5.46 18.28 -7.35
CA ASN A 157 -4.68 18.98 -6.35
C ASN A 157 -3.92 20.14 -7.01
N THR A 158 -4.32 21.37 -6.66
CA THR A 158 -3.86 22.63 -7.27
C THR A 158 -2.49 23.07 -6.76
N CYS A 159 -1.88 24.07 -7.41
CA CYS A 159 -0.66 24.72 -6.93
C CYS A 159 -0.84 25.33 -5.52
N LEU A 160 -2.01 25.91 -5.25
CA LEU A 160 -2.33 26.50 -3.95
C LEU A 160 -2.43 25.44 -2.86
N MET A 161 -3.07 24.29 -3.14
CA MET A 161 -3.18 23.18 -2.18
C MET A 161 -1.82 22.63 -1.80
N ILE A 162 -0.92 22.40 -2.76
CA ILE A 162 0.40 21.85 -2.43
C ILE A 162 1.29 22.85 -1.68
N ALA A 163 1.25 24.14 -2.03
CA ALA A 163 1.96 25.17 -1.30
C ALA A 163 1.43 25.29 0.15
N ALA A 164 0.12 25.19 0.32
CA ALA A 164 -0.54 25.20 1.62
C ALA A 164 -0.17 23.99 2.48
N TYR A 165 -0.15 22.79 1.89
CA TYR A 165 0.30 21.56 2.56
C TYR A 165 1.77 21.65 3.00
N LYS A 166 2.64 22.19 2.14
CA LYS A 166 4.09 22.27 2.39
C LYS A 166 4.51 23.43 3.30
N GLY A 167 3.64 24.37 3.61
CA GLY A 167 3.95 25.46 4.54
C GLY A 167 4.55 26.71 3.90
N HIS A 168 4.46 26.84 2.57
CA HIS A 168 5.07 27.95 1.82
C HIS A 168 4.16 29.17 1.76
N LEU A 169 4.10 29.94 2.85
CA LEU A 169 3.19 31.08 3.01
C LEU A 169 3.36 32.15 1.92
N ASP A 170 4.59 32.42 1.52
CA ASP A 170 4.93 33.43 0.52
C ASP A 170 4.44 33.03 -0.89
N VAL A 171 4.56 31.74 -1.23
CA VAL A 171 3.97 31.15 -2.44
C VAL A 171 2.45 31.16 -2.37
N VAL A 172 1.84 30.77 -1.23
CA VAL A 172 0.39 30.83 -1.04
C VAL A 172 -0.14 32.24 -1.26
N SER A 173 0.47 33.24 -0.61
CA SER A 173 0.07 34.65 -0.72
C SER A 173 0.12 35.10 -2.18
N PHE A 174 1.23 34.81 -2.88
CA PHE A 174 1.38 35.15 -4.29
C PHE A 174 0.31 34.48 -5.17
N LEU A 175 0.01 33.20 -4.96
CA LEU A 175 -1.00 32.49 -5.75
C LEU A 175 -2.40 33.08 -5.53
N LEU A 176 -2.76 33.41 -4.28
CA LEU A 176 -4.03 34.05 -3.93
C LEU A 176 -4.16 35.46 -4.55
N GLU A 177 -3.09 36.26 -4.47
CA GLU A 177 -3.01 37.59 -5.12
C GLU A 177 -3.18 37.49 -6.65
N ASN A 178 -2.77 36.38 -7.26
CA ASN A 178 -2.90 36.13 -8.70
C ASN A 178 -4.18 35.36 -9.07
N GLY A 179 -5.16 35.30 -8.17
CA GLY A 179 -6.50 34.78 -8.48
C GLY A 179 -6.68 33.27 -8.31
N ALA A 180 -5.79 32.59 -7.58
CA ALA A 180 -6.04 31.20 -7.20
C ALA A 180 -7.27 31.11 -6.29
N ASN A 181 -8.22 30.23 -6.62
CA ASN A 181 -9.43 30.01 -5.83
C ASN A 181 -9.12 29.12 -4.60
N PRO A 182 -9.26 29.62 -3.35
CA PRO A 182 -8.98 28.82 -2.15
C PRO A 182 -10.00 27.71 -1.89
N ASN A 183 -11.15 27.75 -2.57
CA ASN A 183 -12.26 26.82 -2.40
C ASN A 183 -12.30 25.69 -3.45
N GLU A 184 -11.28 25.58 -4.31
CA GLU A 184 -11.12 24.40 -5.16
C GLU A 184 -11.03 23.14 -4.30
N LYS A 185 -11.57 22.04 -4.83
CA LYS A 185 -11.61 20.74 -4.15
C LYS A 185 -10.81 19.69 -4.90
N ALA A 186 -9.92 19.00 -4.19
CA ALA A 186 -9.27 17.80 -4.71
C ALA A 186 -10.31 16.68 -4.94
N HIS A 187 -9.91 15.58 -5.58
CA HIS A 187 -10.81 14.43 -5.83
C HIS A 187 -11.41 13.80 -4.57
N CYS A 188 -10.80 14.03 -3.40
CA CYS A 188 -11.31 13.59 -2.09
C CYS A 188 -12.17 14.66 -1.39
N GLY A 189 -12.47 15.77 -2.06
CA GLY A 189 -13.22 16.90 -1.51
C GLY A 189 -12.40 17.88 -0.65
N ALA A 190 -11.11 17.61 -0.39
CA ALA A 190 -10.25 18.46 0.43
C ALA A 190 -9.86 19.78 -0.27
N THR A 191 -9.77 20.87 0.51
CA THR A 191 -9.41 22.22 0.05
C THR A 191 -8.01 22.63 0.52
N ALA A 192 -7.50 23.77 0.06
CA ALA A 192 -6.23 24.32 0.57
C ALA A 192 -6.28 24.58 2.10
N LEU A 193 -7.45 24.99 2.62
CA LEU A 193 -7.66 25.21 4.06
C LEU A 193 -7.55 23.90 4.85
N TYR A 194 -8.09 22.80 4.31
CA TYR A 194 -7.94 21.47 4.89
C TYR A 194 -6.47 21.08 5.04
N PHE A 195 -5.70 21.16 3.95
CA PHE A 195 -4.29 20.75 3.95
C PHE A 195 -3.41 21.62 4.87
N ALA A 196 -3.64 22.93 4.92
CA ALA A 196 -2.94 23.83 5.84
C ALA A 196 -3.26 23.51 7.31
N ALA A 197 -4.53 23.21 7.61
CA ALA A 197 -4.99 22.89 8.95
C ALA A 197 -4.46 21.54 9.44
N GLU A 198 -4.50 20.50 8.60
CA GLU A 198 -3.93 19.18 8.89
C GLU A 198 -2.42 19.28 9.19
N SER A 199 -1.70 20.08 8.39
CA SER A 199 -0.25 20.20 8.44
C SER A 199 0.28 21.15 9.53
N GLY A 200 -0.60 21.88 10.23
CA GLY A 200 -0.20 22.78 11.30
C GLY A 200 0.28 24.16 10.84
N HIS A 201 -0.05 24.61 9.63
CA HIS A 201 0.41 25.89 9.08
C HIS A 201 -0.53 27.04 9.41
N ILE A 202 -0.58 27.47 10.68
CA ILE A 202 -1.51 28.50 11.16
C ILE A 202 -1.46 29.82 10.38
N ALA A 203 -0.28 30.27 9.95
CA ALA A 203 -0.14 31.50 9.17
C ALA A 203 -0.83 31.39 7.80
N ILE A 204 -0.77 30.21 7.18
CA ILE A 204 -1.44 29.92 5.90
C ILE A 204 -2.95 29.80 6.11
N VAL A 205 -3.40 29.15 7.19
CA VAL A 205 -4.82 29.10 7.56
C VAL A 205 -5.38 30.52 7.67
N LYS A 206 -4.69 31.41 8.37
CA LYS A 206 -5.07 32.82 8.48
C LYS A 206 -5.12 33.51 7.11
N GLU A 207 -4.12 33.27 6.26
CA GLU A 207 -4.06 33.86 4.92
C GLU A 207 -5.22 33.40 4.03
N LEU A 208 -5.49 32.09 3.97
CA LEU A 208 -6.60 31.52 3.20
C LEU A 208 -7.95 32.09 3.64
N LEU A 209 -8.17 32.27 4.95
CA LEU A 209 -9.41 32.85 5.47
C LEU A 209 -9.57 34.33 5.10
N LYS A 210 -8.49 35.11 4.98
CA LYS A 210 -8.57 36.48 4.44
C LYS A 210 -9.09 36.51 3.00
N TYR A 211 -8.82 35.45 2.24
CA TYR A 211 -9.30 35.26 0.87
C TYR A 211 -10.61 34.45 0.79
N ASN A 212 -11.42 34.44 1.86
CA ASN A 212 -12.75 33.81 1.91
C ASN A 212 -12.73 32.29 1.67
N ALA A 213 -11.71 31.59 2.17
CA ALA A 213 -11.74 30.13 2.25
C ALA A 213 -12.89 29.65 3.17
N GLN A 214 -13.60 28.61 2.73
CA GLN A 214 -14.78 28.08 3.42
C GLN A 214 -14.46 26.79 4.21
N PHE A 215 -15.16 26.59 5.32
CA PHE A 215 -15.10 25.36 6.12
C PHE A 215 -15.94 24.24 5.50
N THR A 216 -15.55 23.76 4.32
CA THR A 216 -16.30 22.69 3.64
C THR A 216 -15.92 21.32 4.19
N VAL A 217 -16.92 20.42 4.20
CA VAL A 217 -16.74 19.00 4.46
C VAL A 217 -16.19 18.29 3.21
N ASN A 218 -15.21 17.40 3.39
CA ASN A 218 -14.66 16.54 2.33
C ASN A 218 -15.45 15.21 2.21
N ASP A 219 -15.02 14.31 1.32
CA ASP A 219 -15.76 13.07 1.03
C ASP A 219 -15.87 12.11 2.23
N VAL A 220 -14.99 12.26 3.23
CA VAL A 220 -14.95 11.41 4.44
C VAL A 220 -15.52 12.12 5.67
N GLY A 221 -16.23 13.24 5.50
CA GLY A 221 -16.88 13.93 6.61
C GLY A 221 -15.96 14.85 7.43
N MET A 222 -14.77 15.17 6.92
CA MET A 222 -13.79 16.01 7.62
C MET A 222 -13.85 17.46 7.13
N THR A 223 -13.87 18.40 8.07
CA THR A 223 -13.60 19.83 7.83
C THR A 223 -12.14 20.14 8.16
N ALA A 224 -11.66 21.33 7.80
CA ALA A 224 -10.34 21.81 8.22
C ALA A 224 -10.19 21.84 9.76
N LEU A 225 -11.26 22.19 10.48
CA LEU A 225 -11.28 22.18 11.94
C LEU A 225 -11.15 20.76 12.51
N LYS A 226 -11.91 19.79 11.98
CA LYS A 226 -11.78 18.37 12.39
C LYS A 226 -10.39 17.82 12.05
N ALA A 227 -9.81 18.17 10.91
CA ALA A 227 -8.46 17.74 10.53
C ALA A 227 -7.38 18.30 11.48
N ALA A 228 -7.49 19.58 11.89
CA ALA A 228 -6.60 20.16 12.88
C ALA A 228 -6.71 19.47 14.25
N ALA A 229 -7.93 19.22 14.71
CA ALA A 229 -8.19 18.51 15.96
C ALA A 229 -7.65 17.07 15.93
N GLU A 230 -7.86 16.39 14.80
CA GLU A 230 -7.39 15.04 14.55
C GLU A 230 -5.86 14.92 14.61
N ARG A 231 -5.15 15.91 14.05
CA ARG A 231 -3.68 15.95 14.02
C ARG A 231 -3.06 16.72 15.18
N THR A 232 -3.79 16.94 16.28
CA THR A 232 -3.32 17.65 17.49
C THR A 232 -2.78 19.07 17.24
N ARG A 233 -3.29 19.77 16.21
CA ARG A 233 -2.92 21.17 15.89
C ARG A 233 -3.69 22.15 16.75
N ALA A 234 -3.41 22.13 18.06
CA ALA A 234 -4.17 22.90 19.05
C ALA A 234 -4.21 24.41 18.77
N ASP A 235 -3.11 25.01 18.31
CA ASP A 235 -3.05 26.43 17.96
C ASP A 235 -4.03 26.81 16.85
N ILE A 236 -4.19 25.95 15.84
CA ILE A 236 -5.17 26.11 14.77
C ILE A 236 -6.58 25.88 15.30
N VAL A 237 -6.80 24.83 16.09
CA VAL A 237 -8.13 24.55 16.67
C VAL A 237 -8.60 25.73 17.51
N GLU A 238 -7.78 26.23 18.44
CA GLU A 238 -8.11 27.37 19.30
C GLU A 238 -8.43 28.63 18.48
N TYR A 239 -7.64 28.90 17.42
CA TYR A 239 -7.93 30.02 16.52
C TYR A 239 -9.24 29.83 15.74
N LEU A 240 -9.52 28.61 15.27
CA LEU A 240 -10.68 28.31 14.44
C LEU A 240 -11.98 28.24 15.23
N VAL A 241 -11.98 27.77 16.49
CA VAL A 241 -13.21 27.72 17.31
C VAL A 241 -13.70 29.10 17.73
N GLU A 242 -12.83 30.12 17.73
CA GLU A 242 -13.20 31.52 17.97
C GLU A 242 -13.85 32.21 16.76
N ARG A 243 -13.92 31.52 15.62
CA ARG A 243 -14.49 32.06 14.39
C ARG A 243 -16.02 32.12 14.46
N PRO A 244 -16.65 33.24 14.03
CA PRO A 244 -18.10 33.39 14.06
C PRO A 244 -18.85 32.40 13.17
N GLU A 245 -18.17 31.83 12.17
CA GLU A 245 -18.74 30.82 11.28
C GLU A 245 -18.92 29.45 11.94
N ILE A 246 -18.26 29.19 13.09
CA ILE A 246 -18.27 27.89 13.77
C ILE A 246 -19.31 27.90 14.89
N SER A 247 -20.29 27.02 14.80
CA SER A 247 -21.34 26.87 15.82
C SER A 247 -20.80 26.36 17.15
N LYS A 248 -21.51 26.63 18.25
CA LYS A 248 -21.12 26.14 19.59
C LYS A 248 -20.96 24.61 19.63
N GLU A 249 -21.80 23.87 18.90
CA GLU A 249 -21.70 22.40 18.81
C GLU A 249 -20.41 21.97 18.10
N GLU A 250 -20.07 22.60 16.97
CA GLU A 250 -18.82 22.33 16.24
C GLU A 250 -17.58 22.71 17.04
N GLN A 251 -17.61 23.80 17.80
CA GLN A 251 -16.53 24.20 18.71
C GLN A 251 -16.27 23.10 19.76
N ILE A 252 -17.35 22.62 20.39
CA ILE A 252 -17.28 21.56 21.42
C ILE A 252 -16.76 20.26 20.80
N GLU A 253 -17.32 19.81 19.67
CA GLU A 253 -16.88 18.58 19.01
C GLU A 253 -15.42 18.66 18.56
N ALA A 254 -14.97 19.80 18.04
CA ALA A 254 -13.58 19.95 17.64
C ALA A 254 -12.61 19.88 18.82
N LEU A 255 -12.94 20.51 19.94
CA LEU A 255 -12.14 20.47 21.16
C LEU A 255 -12.18 19.09 21.84
N GLU A 256 -13.33 18.40 21.80
CA GLU A 256 -13.45 17.01 22.27
C GLU A 256 -12.58 16.07 21.43
N LEU A 257 -12.64 16.20 20.10
CA LEU A 257 -11.80 15.43 19.18
C LEU A 257 -10.32 15.75 19.42
N LEU A 258 -9.95 17.01 19.63
CA LEU A 258 -8.58 17.40 19.96
C LEU A 258 -8.09 16.72 21.25
N GLY A 259 -8.92 16.73 22.30
CA GLY A 259 -8.64 16.02 23.55
C GLY A 259 -8.48 14.51 23.33
N ALA A 260 -9.38 13.90 22.54
CA ALA A 260 -9.31 12.49 22.20
C ALA A 260 -8.06 12.13 21.39
N SER A 261 -7.62 13.01 20.49
CA SER A 261 -6.37 12.86 19.74
C SER A 261 -5.16 12.88 20.67
N TYR A 262 -5.07 13.83 21.61
CA TYR A 262 -3.97 13.85 22.59
C TYR A 262 -3.86 12.57 23.43
N ALA A 263 -4.96 11.86 23.66
CA ALA A 263 -4.96 10.62 24.41
C ALA A 263 -4.43 9.41 23.61
N ASN A 264 -4.46 9.44 22.28
CA ASN A 264 -4.12 8.27 21.43
C ASN A 264 -3.29 8.62 20.18
N ASP A 265 -2.66 9.79 20.15
CA ASP A 265 -1.68 10.17 19.13
C ASP A 265 -0.30 9.63 19.51
N LYS A 266 0.45 9.14 18.51
CA LYS A 266 1.78 8.55 18.74
C LYS A 266 2.83 9.60 19.11
N ASP A 267 2.79 10.76 18.47
CA ASP A 267 3.87 11.74 18.52
C ASP A 267 3.61 12.84 19.57
N ASN A 268 2.33 13.13 19.84
CA ASN A 268 1.88 14.21 20.71
C ASN A 268 1.14 13.70 21.96
N TYR A 269 1.27 12.41 22.29
CA TYR A 269 0.60 11.79 23.44
C TYR A 269 0.71 12.63 24.73
N CYS A 270 -0.44 13.10 25.25
CA CYS A 270 -0.49 13.87 26.48
C CYS A 270 -1.87 13.78 27.16
N LEU A 271 -1.98 12.92 28.18
CA LEU A 271 -3.24 12.75 28.92
C LEU A 271 -3.68 13.98 29.71
N GLU A 272 -2.74 14.81 30.16
CA GLU A 272 -3.07 16.06 30.84
C GLU A 272 -3.80 17.03 29.90
N LEU A 273 -3.27 17.20 28.68
CA LEU A 273 -3.94 18.00 27.65
C LEU A 273 -5.26 17.37 27.21
N ALA A 274 -5.30 16.04 27.04
CA ALA A 274 -6.54 15.33 26.74
C ALA A 274 -7.63 15.67 27.77
N TYR A 275 -7.35 15.44 29.06
CA TYR A 275 -8.29 15.72 30.14
C TYR A 275 -8.65 17.21 30.21
N LYS A 276 -7.69 18.12 30.06
CA LYS A 276 -7.93 19.57 30.05
C LYS A 276 -8.96 19.96 28.99
N TYR A 277 -8.81 19.45 27.76
CA TYR A 277 -9.75 19.72 26.68
C TYR A 277 -11.11 19.09 26.94
N LEU A 278 -11.16 17.82 27.37
CA LEU A 278 -12.42 17.14 27.68
C LEU A 278 -13.19 17.80 28.83
N HIS A 279 -12.48 18.29 29.85
CA HIS A 279 -13.07 19.00 30.98
C HIS A 279 -13.66 20.34 30.53
N ARG A 280 -12.88 21.14 29.78
CA ARG A 280 -13.34 22.42 29.22
C ARG A 280 -14.60 22.23 28.37
N THR A 281 -14.65 21.21 27.50
CA THR A 281 -15.81 20.99 26.64
C THR A 281 -17.03 20.51 27.42
N MET A 282 -16.83 19.71 28.47
CA MET A 282 -17.92 19.34 29.38
C MET A 282 -18.52 20.58 30.05
N GLU A 283 -17.70 21.51 30.54
CA GLU A 283 -18.20 22.79 31.07
C GLU A 283 -18.95 23.59 29.99
N MET A 284 -18.41 23.67 28.77
CA MET A 284 -19.05 24.38 27.65
C MET A 284 -20.42 23.83 27.28
N ARG A 285 -20.67 22.51 27.46
CA ARG A 285 -21.98 21.89 27.22
C ARG A 285 -23.06 22.35 28.20
N TYR A 286 -22.67 22.69 29.44
CA TYR A 286 -23.58 22.99 30.56
C TYR A 286 -23.52 24.44 31.04
N ASN A 287 -22.64 25.28 30.47
CA ASN A 287 -22.45 26.67 30.91
C ASN A 287 -23.66 27.60 30.69
N ASP A 288 -24.57 27.24 29.79
CA ASP A 288 -25.83 27.95 29.54
C ASP A 288 -27.01 27.02 29.91
N PRO A 289 -27.65 27.22 31.07
CA PRO A 289 -28.77 26.40 31.51
C PRO A 289 -29.96 26.40 30.55
N ASN A 290 -30.10 27.43 29.71
CA ASN A 290 -31.19 27.53 28.73
C ASN A 290 -30.87 26.85 27.40
N ASN A 291 -29.61 26.46 27.17
CA ASN A 291 -29.14 25.87 25.92
C ASN A 291 -28.07 24.79 26.17
N ILE A 292 -28.48 23.73 26.87
CA ILE A 292 -27.63 22.57 27.18
C ILE A 292 -27.45 21.70 25.94
N ILE A 293 -26.20 21.45 25.55
CA ILE A 293 -25.85 20.59 24.41
C ILE A 293 -25.44 19.20 24.92
N LYS A 294 -26.43 18.30 25.02
CA LYS A 294 -26.18 16.93 25.49
C LYS A 294 -25.38 16.11 24.49
N LYS A 295 -24.51 15.22 24.99
CA LYS A 295 -23.80 14.25 24.16
C LYS A 295 -24.78 13.21 23.60
N LYS A 296 -24.54 12.76 22.38
CA LYS A 296 -25.29 11.66 21.75
C LYS A 296 -24.63 10.34 22.13
N LEU A 297 -25.31 9.49 22.88
CA LEU A 297 -24.78 8.18 23.26
C LEU A 297 -24.74 7.25 22.04
N ILE A 298 -23.62 6.56 21.86
CA ILE A 298 -23.48 5.43 20.94
C ILE A 298 -23.54 4.11 21.71
N PRO A 299 -23.95 2.98 21.09
CA PRO A 299 -23.92 1.68 21.74
C PRO A 299 -22.51 1.34 22.26
N PRO A 300 -22.39 0.69 23.43
CA PRO A 300 -21.10 0.27 23.95
C PRO A 300 -20.37 -0.64 22.95
N ILE A 301 -19.08 -0.39 22.77
CA ILE A 301 -18.21 -1.17 21.88
C ILE A 301 -17.38 -2.11 22.75
N ASN A 302 -17.47 -3.42 22.49
CA ASN A 302 -16.78 -4.43 23.30
C ASN A 302 -15.27 -4.18 23.39
N ALA A 303 -14.63 -3.83 22.27
CA ALA A 303 -13.21 -3.52 22.21
C ALA A 303 -12.81 -2.34 23.10
N TYR A 304 -13.73 -1.41 23.37
CA TYR A 304 -13.52 -0.29 24.29
C TYR A 304 -13.99 -0.61 25.71
N GLU A 305 -13.96 -1.87 26.14
CA GLU A 305 -14.40 -2.31 27.48
C GLU A 305 -15.89 -2.04 27.74
N ASN A 306 -16.70 -1.96 26.67
CA ASN A 306 -18.09 -1.52 26.74
C ASN A 306 -18.24 -0.14 27.40
N TRP A 307 -17.25 0.74 27.21
CA TRP A 307 -17.22 2.08 27.78
C TRP A 307 -18.40 2.91 27.29
N ILE A 308 -18.99 3.68 28.21
CA ILE A 308 -20.05 4.64 27.92
C ILE A 308 -19.47 6.01 28.21
N GLU A 309 -19.50 6.88 27.22
CA GLU A 309 -18.95 8.23 27.31
C GLU A 309 -19.53 9.01 28.48
N CYS A 310 -18.68 9.68 29.25
CA CYS A 310 -19.09 10.53 30.37
C CYS A 310 -20.08 11.59 29.89
N GLN A 311 -21.21 11.69 30.57
CA GLN A 311 -22.31 12.64 30.29
C GLN A 311 -22.25 13.87 31.19
N THR A 312 -21.60 13.79 32.35
CA THR A 312 -21.53 14.89 33.31
C THR A 312 -20.09 15.23 33.71
N LEU A 313 -19.90 16.44 34.26
CA LEU A 313 -18.60 16.86 34.79
C LEU A 313 -18.12 15.94 35.93
N GLN A 314 -19.03 15.53 36.81
CA GLN A 314 -18.73 14.63 37.93
C GLN A 314 -18.23 13.25 37.45
N GLU A 315 -18.85 12.69 36.41
CA GLU A 315 -18.40 11.43 35.80
C GLU A 315 -17.00 11.57 35.21
N LEU A 316 -16.73 12.68 34.51
CA LEU A 316 -15.42 12.95 33.92
C LEU A 316 -14.33 13.19 35.00
N GLU A 317 -14.66 13.90 36.08
CA GLU A 317 -13.77 14.09 37.24
C GLU A 317 -13.44 12.77 37.93
N ALA A 318 -14.37 11.82 37.98
CA ALA A 318 -14.15 10.51 38.58
C ALA A 318 -13.07 9.69 37.83
N ILE A 319 -12.90 9.92 36.53
CA ILE A 319 -11.91 9.21 35.70
C ILE A 319 -10.59 9.98 35.52
N ALA A 320 -10.47 11.20 36.05
CA ALA A 320 -9.33 12.10 35.81
C ALA A 320 -7.96 11.49 36.13
N ARG A 321 -7.90 10.58 37.11
CA ARG A 321 -6.66 9.90 37.55
C ARG A 321 -6.54 8.46 37.06
N ASN A 322 -7.41 8.04 36.13
CA ASN A 322 -7.38 6.70 35.55
C ASN A 322 -7.00 6.79 34.07
N PRO A 323 -5.72 6.51 33.72
CA PRO A 323 -5.24 6.58 32.34
C PRO A 323 -6.06 5.71 31.37
N ASN A 324 -6.37 4.47 31.75
CA ASN A 324 -7.09 3.54 30.88
C ASN A 324 -8.51 4.05 30.58
N ALA A 325 -9.21 4.56 31.60
CA ALA A 325 -10.52 5.16 31.43
C ALA A 325 -10.50 6.35 30.47
N LEU A 326 -9.49 7.23 30.59
CA LEU A 326 -9.32 8.35 29.65
C LEU A 326 -9.02 7.89 28.22
N HIS A 327 -8.30 6.78 28.03
CA HIS A 327 -8.09 6.20 26.70
C HIS A 327 -9.40 5.66 26.11
N MET A 328 -10.20 4.93 26.88
CA MET A 328 -11.50 4.40 26.41
C MET A 328 -12.52 5.51 26.15
N GLU A 329 -12.58 6.52 27.02
CA GLU A 329 -13.36 7.75 26.83
C GLU A 329 -12.96 8.42 25.50
N ALA A 330 -11.66 8.59 25.25
CA ALA A 330 -11.15 9.20 24.02
C ALA A 330 -11.48 8.40 22.75
N LEU A 331 -11.35 7.07 22.76
CA LEU A 331 -11.71 6.24 21.61
C LEU A 331 -13.22 6.31 21.31
N THR A 332 -14.04 6.32 22.35
CA THR A 332 -15.50 6.43 22.25
C THR A 332 -15.93 7.80 21.69
N ILE A 333 -15.33 8.89 22.20
CA ILE A 333 -15.54 10.27 21.71
C ILE A 333 -15.22 10.36 20.21
N ARG A 334 -14.06 9.83 19.82
CA ARG A 334 -13.58 9.85 18.45
C ARG A 334 -14.51 9.13 17.49
N GLU A 335 -14.93 7.91 17.83
CA GLU A 335 -15.84 7.14 16.97
C GLU A 335 -17.25 7.78 16.90
N ARG A 336 -17.70 8.45 17.97
CA ARG A 336 -18.94 9.25 17.93
C ARG A 336 -18.83 10.45 16.98
N ILE A 337 -17.74 11.22 17.06
CA ILE A 337 -17.59 12.50 16.33
C ILE A 337 -17.27 12.29 14.85
N LEU A 338 -16.43 11.30 14.54
CA LEU A 338 -16.01 11.00 13.17
C LEU A 338 -16.95 10.01 12.49
N GLY A 339 -17.53 9.09 13.26
CA GLY A 339 -18.37 8.00 12.76
C GLY A 339 -17.56 6.84 12.20
N ARG A 340 -18.15 5.64 12.23
CA ARG A 340 -17.51 4.39 11.74
C ARG A 340 -17.14 4.37 10.25
N HIS A 341 -17.73 5.26 9.44
CA HIS A 341 -17.43 5.41 8.02
C HIS A 341 -16.33 6.44 7.73
N ASN A 342 -15.53 6.78 8.74
CA ASN A 342 -14.38 7.66 8.57
C ASN A 342 -13.07 6.84 8.72
N PRO A 343 -12.17 6.90 7.72
CA PRO A 343 -10.94 6.09 7.70
C PRO A 343 -9.89 6.52 8.72
N GLU A 344 -10.07 7.63 9.43
CA GLU A 344 -9.15 8.08 10.50
C GLU A 344 -9.44 7.38 11.84
N VAL A 345 -10.65 6.85 12.06
CA VAL A 345 -11.04 6.19 13.33
C VAL A 345 -10.14 5.00 13.68
N PRO A 346 -9.78 4.09 12.76
CA PRO A 346 -9.00 2.89 13.11
C PRO A 346 -7.58 3.18 13.61
N HIS A 347 -6.93 4.27 13.18
CA HIS A 347 -5.51 4.48 13.43
C HIS A 347 -5.16 4.55 14.94
N PRO A 348 -5.83 5.38 15.76
CA PRO A 348 -5.58 5.41 17.20
C PRO A 348 -6.01 4.15 17.94
N VAL A 349 -7.01 3.41 17.43
CA VAL A 349 -7.43 2.11 17.96
C VAL A 349 -6.29 1.10 17.79
N ILE A 350 -5.67 1.06 16.60
CA ILE A 350 -4.50 0.22 16.30
C ILE A 350 -3.32 0.60 17.18
N PHE A 351 -3.03 1.90 17.31
CA PHE A 351 -1.95 2.39 18.17
C PHE A 351 -2.15 1.96 19.62
N ARG A 352 -3.37 2.15 20.17
CA ARG A 352 -3.68 1.71 21.53
C ARG A 352 -3.54 0.20 21.70
N GLY A 353 -3.94 -0.60 20.71
CA GLY A 353 -3.72 -2.04 20.68
C GLY A 353 -2.22 -2.41 20.72
N ALA A 354 -1.39 -1.72 19.95
CA ALA A 354 0.07 -1.91 19.97
C ALA A 354 0.67 -1.61 21.35
N VAL A 355 0.23 -0.52 22.01
CA VAL A 355 0.65 -0.20 23.39
C VAL A 355 0.28 -1.34 24.35
N PHE A 356 -0.88 -1.97 24.20
CA PHE A 356 -1.23 -3.14 25.01
C PHE A 356 -0.33 -4.35 24.70
N ALA A 357 -0.02 -4.62 23.42
CA ALA A 357 0.89 -5.69 23.04
C ALA A 357 2.29 -5.51 23.64
N ASP A 358 2.83 -4.29 23.61
CA ASP A 358 4.13 -3.96 24.22
C ASP A 358 4.17 -4.22 25.73
N ASN A 359 3.00 -4.16 26.39
CA ASN A 359 2.82 -4.48 27.81
C ASN A 359 2.35 -5.93 28.05
N ALA A 360 2.49 -6.82 27.06
CA ALA A 360 2.06 -8.22 27.08
C ALA A 360 0.55 -8.44 27.36
N ARG A 361 -0.28 -7.42 27.13
CA ARG A 361 -1.75 -7.49 27.19
C ARG A 361 -2.32 -7.83 25.82
N PHE A 362 -1.98 -9.02 25.33
CA PHE A 362 -2.39 -9.50 24.01
C PHE A 362 -3.91 -9.62 23.87
N ASP A 363 -4.60 -9.95 24.97
CA ASP A 363 -6.08 -9.97 25.05
C ASP A 363 -6.68 -8.64 24.60
N ARG A 364 -6.24 -7.52 25.19
CA ARG A 364 -6.73 -6.18 24.85
C ARG A 364 -6.28 -5.72 23.47
N CYS A 365 -5.05 -6.07 23.09
CA CYS A 365 -4.54 -5.77 21.75
C CYS A 365 -5.43 -6.37 20.66
N ILE A 366 -5.72 -7.68 20.76
CA ILE A 366 -6.50 -8.42 19.78
C ILE A 366 -7.92 -7.84 19.66
N GLU A 367 -8.59 -7.54 20.77
CA GLU A 367 -9.93 -6.95 20.71
C GLU A 367 -9.96 -5.59 19.99
N LEU A 368 -9.01 -4.70 20.30
CA LEU A 368 -8.89 -3.40 19.64
C LEU A 368 -8.56 -3.54 18.16
N TRP A 369 -7.61 -4.41 17.81
CA TRP A 369 -7.24 -4.63 16.42
C TRP A 369 -8.35 -5.30 15.60
N LEU A 370 -9.17 -6.17 16.21
CA LEU A 370 -10.31 -6.79 15.53
C LEU A 370 -11.38 -5.74 15.19
N HIS A 371 -11.68 -4.84 16.14
CA HIS A 371 -12.58 -3.71 15.88
C HIS A 371 -12.00 -2.77 14.80
N ALA A 372 -10.71 -2.47 14.87
CA ALA A 372 -10.05 -1.66 13.85
C ALA A 372 -10.07 -2.33 12.46
N LEU A 373 -9.87 -3.64 12.40
CA LEU A 373 -9.94 -4.42 11.15
C LEU A 373 -11.34 -4.33 10.54
N GLU A 374 -12.39 -4.51 11.34
CA GLU A 374 -13.78 -4.34 10.88
C GLU A 374 -14.01 -2.93 10.32
N LEU A 375 -13.59 -1.90 11.05
CA LEU A 375 -13.71 -0.52 10.59
C LEU A 375 -12.95 -0.28 9.28
N ARG A 376 -11.74 -0.83 9.11
CA ARG A 376 -11.00 -0.70 7.84
C ARG A 376 -11.70 -1.39 6.68
N GLN A 377 -12.21 -2.60 6.90
CA GLN A 377 -12.99 -3.33 5.90
C GLN A 377 -14.28 -2.58 5.53
N LEU A 378 -14.93 -1.92 6.48
CA LEU A 378 -16.13 -1.10 6.26
C LEU A 378 -15.82 0.13 5.40
N ASN A 379 -14.63 0.70 5.54
CA ASN A 379 -14.17 1.89 4.82
C ASN A 379 -13.46 1.59 3.50
N ASN A 380 -13.42 0.31 3.07
CA ASN A 380 -12.69 -0.13 1.87
C ASN A 380 -11.21 0.29 1.89
N VAL A 381 -10.59 0.30 3.07
CA VAL A 381 -9.17 0.60 3.24
C VAL A 381 -8.40 -0.72 3.26
N SER A 382 -7.25 -0.76 2.58
CA SER A 382 -6.32 -1.89 2.59
C SER A 382 -5.99 -2.35 4.01
N VAL A 383 -6.03 -3.67 4.22
CA VAL A 383 -5.75 -4.31 5.52
C VAL A 383 -4.53 -5.23 5.51
N VAL A 384 -3.74 -5.24 4.44
CA VAL A 384 -2.55 -6.10 4.28
C VAL A 384 -1.64 -6.03 5.52
N LYS A 385 -1.36 -4.80 5.98
CA LYS A 385 -0.52 -4.57 7.16
C LYS A 385 -1.20 -5.01 8.47
N ASP A 386 -2.52 -4.93 8.54
CA ASP A 386 -3.28 -5.28 9.74
C ASP A 386 -3.36 -6.80 9.90
N LEU A 387 -3.64 -7.52 8.82
CA LEU A 387 -3.59 -8.99 8.82
C LEU A 387 -2.19 -9.50 9.18
N LEU A 388 -1.13 -8.90 8.62
CA LEU A 388 0.25 -9.31 8.93
C LEU A 388 0.56 -9.12 10.42
N ARG A 389 0.17 -7.97 11.00
CA ARG A 389 0.34 -7.72 12.45
C ARG A 389 -0.32 -8.78 13.32
N PHE A 390 -1.50 -9.28 12.93
CA PHE A 390 -2.13 -10.40 13.64
C PHE A 390 -1.30 -11.67 13.56
N ALA A 391 -0.82 -12.05 12.38
CA ALA A 391 0.05 -13.22 12.23
C ALA A 391 1.33 -13.09 13.09
N GLN A 392 1.93 -11.91 13.12
CA GLN A 392 3.10 -11.61 13.95
C GLN A 392 2.81 -11.77 15.45
N VAL A 393 1.73 -11.16 15.96
CA VAL A 393 1.35 -11.26 17.38
C VAL A 393 0.95 -12.68 17.76
N PHE A 394 0.19 -13.38 16.91
CA PHE A 394 -0.19 -14.78 17.15
C PHE A 394 1.04 -15.70 17.18
N SER A 395 1.99 -15.51 16.26
CA SER A 395 3.26 -16.25 16.28
C SER A 395 4.07 -15.94 17.53
N GLN A 396 4.16 -14.67 17.93
CA GLN A 396 4.84 -14.26 19.15
C GLN A 396 4.23 -14.94 20.38
N MET A 397 2.89 -14.90 20.53
CA MET A 397 2.17 -15.53 21.64
C MET A 397 2.50 -17.03 21.74
N LEU A 398 2.44 -17.75 20.62
CA LEU A 398 2.80 -19.18 20.58
C LEU A 398 4.27 -19.41 20.95
N HIS A 399 5.18 -18.59 20.44
CA HIS A 399 6.62 -18.72 20.71
C HIS A 399 6.94 -18.52 22.19
N VAL A 400 6.33 -17.52 22.84
CA VAL A 400 6.55 -17.22 24.27
C VAL A 400 5.67 -18.04 25.21
N GLY A 401 4.79 -18.91 24.68
CA GLY A 401 3.94 -19.80 25.46
C GLY A 401 2.71 -19.15 26.09
N VAL A 402 2.23 -18.02 25.53
CA VAL A 402 0.96 -17.39 25.91
C VAL A 402 -0.19 -18.08 25.18
N GLU A 403 -1.29 -18.34 25.89
CA GLU A 403 -2.47 -18.98 25.32
C GLU A 403 -3.09 -18.12 24.20
N LEU A 404 -3.15 -18.70 23.00
CA LEU A 404 -3.80 -18.11 21.84
C LEU A 404 -5.16 -18.76 21.62
N ALA A 405 -6.23 -18.00 21.81
CA ALA A 405 -7.59 -18.49 21.60
C ALA A 405 -7.83 -18.78 20.11
N TYR A 406 -8.33 -19.99 19.84
CA TYR A 406 -8.69 -20.46 18.50
C TYR A 406 -9.60 -19.47 17.75
N ASN A 407 -10.66 -18.98 18.41
CA ASN A 407 -11.62 -18.05 17.80
C ASN A 407 -10.99 -16.77 17.27
N HIS A 408 -9.93 -16.25 17.91
CA HIS A 408 -9.25 -15.05 17.43
C HIS A 408 -8.58 -15.30 16.06
N VAL A 409 -7.90 -16.44 15.90
CA VAL A 409 -7.27 -16.80 14.62
C VAL A 409 -8.33 -17.00 13.52
N VAL A 410 -9.46 -17.62 13.86
CA VAL A 410 -10.57 -17.83 12.91
C VAL A 410 -11.16 -16.50 12.43
N MET A 411 -11.40 -15.55 13.34
CA MET A 411 -11.96 -14.24 12.97
C MET A 411 -11.04 -13.50 11.99
N VAL A 412 -9.73 -13.51 12.23
CA VAL A 412 -8.75 -12.87 11.33
C VAL A 412 -8.65 -13.61 10.00
N LEU A 413 -8.65 -14.95 10.00
CA LEU A 413 -8.66 -15.75 8.78
C LEU A 413 -9.90 -15.48 7.93
N GLN A 414 -11.07 -15.36 8.55
CA GLN A 414 -12.31 -15.03 7.85
C GLN A 414 -12.25 -13.62 7.24
N ALA A 415 -11.70 -12.64 7.96
CA ALA A 415 -11.46 -11.30 7.41
C ALA A 415 -10.48 -11.35 6.22
N ALA A 416 -9.41 -12.14 6.29
CA ALA A 416 -8.47 -12.32 5.18
C ALA A 416 -9.14 -12.91 3.93
N ILE A 417 -10.02 -13.90 4.10
CA ILE A 417 -10.80 -14.51 2.99
C ILE A 417 -11.70 -13.46 2.32
N VAL A 418 -12.40 -12.63 3.10
CA VAL A 418 -13.23 -11.54 2.57
C VAL A 418 -12.40 -10.56 1.73
N GLU A 419 -11.18 -10.24 2.16
CA GLU A 419 -10.29 -9.35 1.41
C GLU A 419 -9.74 -9.99 0.14
N LEU A 420 -9.40 -11.28 0.17
CA LEU A 420 -9.00 -12.01 -1.03
C LEU A 420 -10.13 -12.05 -2.07
N GLU A 421 -11.38 -12.24 -1.64
CA GLU A 421 -12.56 -12.17 -2.51
C GLU A 421 -12.75 -10.76 -3.10
N ARG A 422 -12.56 -9.71 -2.29
CA ARG A 422 -12.59 -8.31 -2.75
C ARG A 422 -11.46 -8.01 -3.74
N ASN A 423 -10.22 -8.41 -3.46
CA ASN A 423 -9.09 -8.21 -4.35
C ASN A 423 -9.35 -8.91 -5.70
N LYS A 424 -9.81 -10.17 -5.68
CA LYS A 424 -10.17 -10.91 -6.89
C LYS A 424 -11.26 -10.20 -7.71
N SER A 425 -12.27 -9.68 -7.03
CA SER A 425 -13.38 -8.94 -7.67
C SER A 425 -12.90 -7.65 -8.33
N LYS A 426 -12.02 -6.89 -7.66
CA LYS A 426 -11.42 -5.66 -8.19
C LYS A 426 -10.43 -5.92 -9.34
N ILE A 427 -9.69 -7.02 -9.33
CA ILE A 427 -8.83 -7.42 -10.46
C ILE A 427 -9.68 -7.74 -11.69
N ALA A 428 -10.80 -8.45 -11.50
CA ALA A 428 -11.72 -8.78 -12.59
C ALA A 428 -12.46 -7.54 -13.12
N ASN A 429 -12.85 -6.61 -12.23
CA ASN A 429 -13.64 -5.41 -12.55
C ASN A 429 -13.08 -4.19 -11.78
N PRO A 430 -12.00 -3.56 -12.28
CA PRO A 430 -11.39 -2.43 -11.60
C PRO A 430 -12.28 -1.20 -11.66
N GLY A 431 -12.47 -0.53 -10.51
CA GLY A 431 -13.14 0.75 -10.42
C GLY A 431 -12.31 1.92 -10.96
N PRO A 432 -12.89 3.13 -11.08
CA PRO A 432 -12.20 4.29 -11.65
C PRO A 432 -11.04 4.82 -10.79
N LYS A 433 -10.98 4.45 -9.50
CA LYS A 433 -9.92 4.83 -8.56
C LYS A 433 -8.97 3.68 -8.25
N ASP A 434 -9.22 2.50 -8.81
CA ASP A 434 -8.45 1.30 -8.55
C ASP A 434 -7.21 1.26 -9.43
N ASP A 435 -6.06 0.93 -8.82
CA ASP A 435 -4.81 0.70 -9.51
C ASP A 435 -4.54 -0.82 -9.56
N PRO A 436 -4.55 -1.47 -10.74
CA PRO A 436 -4.45 -2.93 -10.84
C PRO A 436 -3.18 -3.50 -10.22
N GLU A 437 -2.07 -2.78 -10.32
CA GLU A 437 -0.78 -3.20 -9.78
C GLU A 437 -0.81 -3.20 -8.25
N THR A 438 -1.32 -2.11 -7.64
CA THR A 438 -1.54 -2.03 -6.19
C THR A 438 -2.45 -3.15 -5.70
N ILE A 439 -3.55 -3.44 -6.41
CA ILE A 439 -4.48 -4.51 -5.98
C ILE A 439 -3.82 -5.89 -6.06
N LEU A 440 -2.97 -6.13 -7.06
CA LEU A 440 -2.20 -7.37 -7.16
C LEU A 440 -1.21 -7.50 -5.99
N GLU A 441 -0.44 -6.45 -5.68
CA GLU A 441 0.44 -6.44 -4.50
C GLU A 441 -0.33 -6.70 -3.19
N GLU A 442 -1.52 -6.10 -3.05
CA GLU A 442 -2.39 -6.35 -1.90
C GLU A 442 -2.84 -7.81 -1.82
N MET A 443 -3.26 -8.39 -2.96
CA MET A 443 -3.68 -9.79 -3.03
C MET A 443 -2.54 -10.73 -2.63
N GLU A 444 -1.33 -10.50 -3.12
CA GLU A 444 -0.15 -11.31 -2.80
C GLU A 444 0.22 -11.22 -1.30
N GLY A 445 0.20 -10.01 -0.74
CA GLY A 445 0.42 -9.81 0.70
C GLY A 445 -0.64 -10.49 1.58
N ASN A 446 -1.91 -10.40 1.17
CA ASN A 446 -3.03 -11.05 1.85
C ASN A 446 -2.94 -12.58 1.72
N MET A 447 -2.53 -13.12 0.57
CA MET A 447 -2.34 -14.55 0.36
C MET A 447 -1.24 -15.12 1.26
N THR A 448 -0.09 -14.45 1.30
CA THR A 448 1.04 -14.82 2.15
C THR A 448 0.65 -14.81 3.62
N THR A 449 -0.05 -13.76 4.07
CA THR A 449 -0.53 -13.69 5.46
C THR A 449 -1.58 -14.76 5.76
N THR A 450 -2.46 -15.06 4.80
CA THR A 450 -3.45 -16.15 4.93
C THR A 450 -2.77 -17.49 5.12
N LEU A 451 -1.68 -17.76 4.40
CA LEU A 451 -0.87 -18.95 4.60
C LEU A 451 -0.31 -19.02 6.04
N TYR A 452 0.23 -17.90 6.55
CA TYR A 452 0.73 -17.84 7.93
C TYR A 452 -0.37 -18.14 8.96
N LEU A 453 -1.56 -17.56 8.79
CA LEU A 453 -2.71 -17.79 9.68
C LEU A 453 -3.15 -19.25 9.66
N ILE A 454 -3.17 -19.90 8.49
CA ILE A 454 -3.47 -21.35 8.39
C ILE A 454 -2.38 -22.16 9.09
N THR A 455 -1.10 -21.82 8.91
CA THR A 455 0.00 -22.51 9.60
C THR A 455 -0.09 -22.36 11.11
N ILE A 456 -0.37 -21.16 11.62
CA ILE A 456 -0.62 -20.90 13.05
C ILE A 456 -1.81 -21.74 13.54
N LEU A 457 -2.90 -21.75 12.79
CA LEU A 457 -4.10 -22.52 13.12
C LEU A 457 -3.82 -24.02 13.26
N THR A 458 -2.97 -24.61 12.42
CA THR A 458 -2.59 -26.03 12.53
C THR A 458 -1.95 -26.38 13.87
N LYS A 459 -1.30 -25.42 14.54
CA LYS A 459 -0.72 -25.62 15.87
C LYS A 459 -1.78 -25.66 16.97
N LEU A 460 -2.93 -25.02 16.75
CA LEU A 460 -4.07 -25.01 17.68
C LEU A 460 -5.01 -26.21 17.50
N LEU A 461 -5.10 -26.78 16.29
CA LEU A 461 -6.06 -27.84 15.95
C LEU A 461 -6.01 -29.07 16.86
N LYS A 462 -4.87 -29.35 17.50
CA LYS A 462 -4.71 -30.47 18.44
C LYS A 462 -5.59 -30.34 19.69
N HIS A 463 -5.95 -29.11 20.05
CA HIS A 463 -6.73 -28.78 21.25
C HIS A 463 -8.18 -28.39 20.93
N CYS A 464 -8.54 -28.35 19.64
CA CYS A 464 -9.89 -28.03 19.19
C CYS A 464 -10.86 -29.21 19.31
N THR A 465 -12.12 -28.88 19.58
CA THR A 465 -13.26 -29.79 19.47
C THR A 465 -13.51 -30.21 18.01
N GLU A 466 -14.26 -31.30 17.81
CA GLU A 466 -14.61 -31.76 16.45
C GLU A 466 -15.50 -30.77 15.70
N GLU A 467 -16.35 -30.00 16.41
CA GLU A 467 -17.16 -28.94 15.82
C GLU A 467 -16.30 -27.79 15.31
N GLU A 468 -15.32 -27.34 16.09
CA GLU A 468 -14.36 -26.31 15.68
C GLU A 468 -13.54 -26.78 14.47
N LYS A 469 -13.03 -28.02 14.50
CA LYS A 469 -12.33 -28.60 13.35
C LYS A 469 -13.20 -28.60 12.10
N PHE A 470 -14.46 -29.04 12.20
CA PHE A 470 -15.40 -29.03 11.08
C PHE A 470 -15.61 -27.61 10.53
N GLY A 471 -15.74 -26.62 11.42
CA GLY A 471 -15.84 -25.20 11.07
C GLY A 471 -14.64 -24.72 10.23
N ILE A 472 -13.42 -25.05 10.65
CA ILE A 472 -12.19 -24.71 9.89
C ILE A 472 -12.16 -25.38 8.53
N HIS A 473 -12.47 -26.67 8.46
CA HIS A 473 -12.42 -27.38 7.18
C HIS A 473 -13.37 -26.74 6.17
N ARG A 474 -14.56 -26.33 6.63
CA ARG A 474 -15.51 -25.59 5.79
C ARG A 474 -14.97 -24.22 5.37
N LEU A 475 -14.32 -23.49 6.28
CA LEU A 475 -13.75 -22.17 5.99
C LEU A 475 -12.61 -22.26 4.97
N ILE A 476 -11.66 -23.17 5.16
CA ILE A 476 -10.53 -23.39 4.25
C ILE A 476 -11.03 -23.97 2.91
N PHE A 477 -12.07 -24.80 2.92
CA PHE A 477 -12.70 -25.26 1.69
C PHE A 477 -13.25 -24.08 0.89
N SER A 478 -13.95 -23.13 1.52
CA SER A 478 -14.43 -21.92 0.84
C SER A 478 -13.30 -21.04 0.30
N LEU A 479 -12.18 -20.93 1.03
CA LEU A 479 -10.98 -20.25 0.55
C LEU A 479 -10.40 -20.91 -0.70
N ASN A 480 -10.27 -22.25 -0.71
CA ASN A 480 -9.75 -22.99 -1.86
C ASN A 480 -10.66 -22.81 -3.10
N GLN A 481 -11.98 -22.73 -2.92
CA GLN A 481 -12.92 -22.46 -4.02
C GLN A 481 -12.76 -21.06 -4.64
N LEU A 482 -12.08 -20.12 -3.96
CA LEU A 482 -11.73 -18.85 -4.56
C LEU A 482 -10.71 -19.00 -5.69
N ASN A 483 -9.98 -20.12 -5.80
CA ASN A 483 -9.00 -20.36 -6.88
C ASN A 483 -8.04 -19.18 -7.10
N ILE A 484 -7.45 -18.68 -6.01
CA ILE A 484 -6.51 -17.56 -6.01
C ILE A 484 -5.07 -18.06 -6.20
N ALA A 485 -4.25 -17.27 -6.87
CA ALA A 485 -2.85 -17.53 -7.15
C ALA A 485 -2.06 -16.21 -7.14
N LEU A 486 -0.76 -16.30 -6.81
CA LEU A 486 0.19 -15.20 -6.99
C LEU A 486 0.38 -14.87 -8.48
N ARG A 487 1.12 -13.81 -8.81
CA ARG A 487 1.42 -13.43 -10.22
C ARG A 487 2.12 -14.52 -11.00
N ASP A 488 2.96 -15.31 -10.32
CA ASP A 488 3.65 -16.47 -10.89
C ASP A 488 2.77 -17.74 -10.93
N GLY A 489 1.49 -17.65 -10.57
CA GLY A 489 0.56 -18.78 -10.59
C GLY A 489 0.66 -19.71 -9.38
N GLN A 490 1.55 -19.46 -8.41
CA GLN A 490 1.61 -20.27 -7.20
C GLN A 490 0.35 -20.11 -6.33
N THR A 491 -0.26 -21.24 -5.98
CA THR A 491 -1.39 -21.30 -5.03
C THR A 491 -0.91 -21.44 -3.58
N LEU A 492 -1.80 -21.32 -2.60
CA LEU A 492 -1.46 -21.59 -1.19
C LEU A 492 -0.82 -22.98 -0.97
N LEU A 493 -1.26 -23.98 -1.75
CA LEU A 493 -0.67 -25.32 -1.68
C LEU A 493 0.77 -25.35 -2.22
N HIS A 494 1.06 -24.64 -3.32
CA HIS A 494 2.45 -24.48 -3.81
C HIS A 494 3.32 -23.85 -2.73
N LEU A 495 2.88 -22.73 -2.16
CA LEU A 495 3.62 -22.00 -1.13
C LEU A 495 3.85 -22.85 0.13
N SER A 496 2.87 -23.65 0.56
CA SER A 496 3.02 -24.55 1.71
C SER A 496 4.06 -25.66 1.48
N CYS A 497 4.32 -26.01 0.22
CA CYS A 497 5.26 -27.05 -0.22
C CYS A 497 6.63 -26.48 -0.63
N ASN A 498 6.77 -25.15 -0.77
CA ASN A 498 7.98 -24.51 -1.25
C ASN A 498 8.89 -24.10 -0.09
N ALA A 499 10.12 -24.60 -0.09
CA ALA A 499 11.13 -24.24 0.92
C ALA A 499 11.64 -22.80 0.81
N GLU A 500 11.40 -22.16 -0.33
CA GLU A 500 11.78 -20.77 -0.62
C GLU A 500 10.64 -19.78 -0.37
N THR A 501 9.46 -20.25 0.09
CA THR A 501 8.36 -19.36 0.46
C THR A 501 8.84 -18.35 1.49
N PRO A 502 8.76 -17.04 1.20
CA PRO A 502 9.25 -16.02 2.12
C PRO A 502 8.42 -16.02 3.40
N VAL A 503 9.12 -15.92 4.53
CA VAL A 503 8.51 -15.75 5.85
C VAL A 503 8.97 -14.41 6.41
N ASP A 504 8.02 -13.60 6.86
CA ASP A 504 8.32 -12.35 7.54
C ASP A 504 9.24 -12.59 8.76
N ASP A 505 10.30 -11.79 8.87
CA ASP A 505 11.36 -12.00 9.86
C ASP A 505 10.98 -11.55 11.27
N PHE A 506 9.84 -10.86 11.42
CA PHE A 506 9.40 -10.30 12.71
C PHE A 506 8.40 -11.24 13.38
N HIS A 507 8.88 -12.10 14.28
CA HIS A 507 8.12 -13.14 15.03
C HIS A 507 7.47 -14.23 14.19
N THR A 508 7.09 -13.97 12.93
CA THR A 508 6.36 -14.93 12.10
C THR A 508 7.18 -16.20 11.85
N ASN A 509 8.49 -16.06 11.62
CA ASN A 509 9.46 -17.14 11.43
C ASN A 509 9.70 -18.05 12.66
N ASP A 510 9.26 -17.65 13.85
CA ASP A 510 9.31 -18.49 15.06
C ASP A 510 8.36 -19.69 14.94
N VAL A 511 7.26 -19.52 14.20
CA VAL A 511 6.18 -20.52 14.05
C VAL A 511 6.04 -20.99 12.61
N CYS A 512 6.06 -20.09 11.63
CA CYS A 512 5.86 -20.41 10.22
C CYS A 512 7.19 -20.82 9.58
N LYS A 513 7.26 -22.06 9.09
CA LYS A 513 8.40 -22.62 8.36
C LYS A 513 7.89 -23.47 7.22
N PHE A 514 8.44 -23.28 6.03
CA PHE A 514 8.05 -24.02 4.83
C PHE A 514 9.22 -24.85 4.30
N PRO A 515 8.95 -26.04 3.73
CA PRO A 515 7.64 -26.67 3.56
C PRO A 515 6.98 -27.08 4.90
N CYS A 516 5.66 -27.05 4.98
CA CYS A 516 4.90 -27.38 6.19
C CYS A 516 3.88 -28.51 5.93
N ALA A 517 4.17 -29.71 6.42
CA ALA A 517 3.35 -30.89 6.19
C ALA A 517 1.92 -30.74 6.74
N GLU A 518 1.74 -30.22 7.96
CA GLU A 518 0.40 -30.05 8.53
C GLU A 518 -0.45 -29.03 7.75
N THR A 519 0.17 -27.96 7.25
CA THR A 519 -0.51 -26.94 6.44
C THR A 519 -0.90 -27.50 5.08
N ALA A 520 0.02 -28.16 4.38
CA ALA A 520 -0.24 -28.79 3.09
C ALA A 520 -1.36 -29.82 3.21
N LYS A 521 -1.31 -30.69 4.22
CA LYS A 521 -2.33 -31.69 4.51
C LYS A 521 -3.71 -31.07 4.74
N LEU A 522 -3.80 -30.02 5.55
CA LEU A 522 -5.06 -29.34 5.82
C LEU A 522 -5.65 -28.73 4.54
N LEU A 523 -4.83 -28.07 3.71
CA LEU A 523 -5.25 -27.53 2.42
C LEU A 523 -5.78 -28.62 1.49
N ILE A 524 -5.07 -29.76 1.38
CA ILE A 524 -5.46 -30.92 0.58
C ILE A 524 -6.80 -31.50 1.06
N GLN A 525 -6.95 -31.72 2.37
CA GLN A 525 -8.19 -32.22 2.98
C GLN A 525 -9.38 -31.28 2.74
N CYS A 526 -9.10 -30.00 2.58
CA CYS A 526 -10.09 -28.96 2.27
C CYS A 526 -10.21 -28.69 0.75
N GLY A 527 -9.80 -29.62 -0.11
CA GLY A 527 -10.06 -29.56 -1.55
C GLY A 527 -9.16 -28.61 -2.35
N ALA A 528 -7.95 -28.34 -1.88
CA ALA A 528 -6.95 -27.66 -2.71
C ALA A 528 -6.60 -28.53 -3.94
N ASP A 529 -6.47 -27.90 -5.11
CA ASP A 529 -6.09 -28.61 -6.33
C ASP A 529 -4.60 -29.02 -6.30
N VAL A 530 -4.36 -30.31 -6.11
CA VAL A 530 -3.02 -30.91 -6.05
C VAL A 530 -2.29 -30.95 -7.39
N ASN A 531 -2.99 -30.65 -8.49
CA ASN A 531 -2.45 -30.58 -9.84
C ASN A 531 -2.48 -29.16 -10.42
N ALA A 532 -2.80 -28.15 -9.61
CA ALA A 532 -2.68 -26.75 -10.01
C ALA A 532 -1.25 -26.49 -10.54
N MET A 533 -1.13 -25.60 -11.52
CA MET A 533 0.13 -25.30 -12.20
C MET A 533 0.45 -23.81 -12.09
N ASP A 534 1.70 -23.51 -11.72
CA ASP A 534 2.25 -22.16 -11.79
C ASP A 534 2.54 -21.74 -13.25
N ILE A 535 3.10 -20.55 -13.48
CA ILE A 535 3.43 -20.05 -14.84
C ILE A 535 4.48 -20.91 -15.57
N GLU A 536 5.33 -21.61 -14.82
CA GLU A 536 6.32 -22.56 -15.34
C GLU A 536 5.73 -23.97 -15.49
N ARG A 537 4.44 -24.14 -15.19
CA ARG A 537 3.72 -25.41 -15.13
C ARG A 537 4.26 -26.39 -14.07
N ASN A 538 4.95 -25.91 -13.05
CA ASN A 538 5.25 -26.73 -11.87
C ASN A 538 3.96 -26.94 -11.09
N THR A 539 3.72 -28.18 -10.68
CA THR A 539 2.67 -28.54 -9.71
C THR A 539 3.24 -28.50 -8.28
N PRO A 540 2.42 -28.55 -7.21
CA PRO A 540 2.94 -28.67 -5.84
C PRO A 540 3.90 -29.85 -5.67
N LEU A 541 3.71 -30.92 -6.45
CA LEU A 541 4.62 -32.07 -6.46
C LEU A 541 5.97 -31.75 -7.14
N HIS A 542 5.99 -30.94 -8.20
CA HIS A 542 7.25 -30.42 -8.77
C HIS A 542 7.96 -29.49 -7.79
N VAL A 543 7.24 -28.72 -6.99
CA VAL A 543 7.83 -27.79 -6.03
C VAL A 543 8.53 -28.54 -4.89
N ILE A 544 7.82 -29.47 -4.20
CA ILE A 544 8.36 -30.13 -3.01
C ILE A 544 9.60 -30.99 -3.29
N VAL A 545 9.75 -31.53 -4.50
CA VAL A 545 10.89 -32.41 -4.86
C VAL A 545 12.22 -31.64 -5.02
N HIS A 546 12.17 -30.31 -5.10
CA HIS A 546 13.35 -29.44 -5.05
C HIS A 546 13.85 -29.21 -3.61
N TYR A 547 13.19 -29.75 -2.58
CA TYR A 547 13.61 -29.54 -1.19
C TYR A 547 14.99 -30.14 -0.88
N HIS A 548 15.98 -29.27 -0.68
CA HIS A 548 17.40 -29.65 -0.54
C HIS A 548 17.84 -30.12 0.86
N LYS A 549 16.96 -30.09 1.88
CA LYS A 549 17.26 -30.56 3.24
C LYS A 549 16.58 -31.91 3.60
N PRO A 550 16.56 -32.92 2.72
CA PRO A 550 15.73 -34.11 2.89
C PRO A 550 16.19 -35.04 4.03
N PHE A 551 17.46 -34.96 4.45
CA PHE A 551 18.01 -35.86 5.47
C PHE A 551 17.66 -35.41 6.90
N SER A 552 17.68 -34.10 7.14
CA SER A 552 17.32 -33.53 8.45
C SER A 552 15.81 -33.49 8.67
N ASP A 553 15.02 -33.50 7.59
CA ASP A 553 13.57 -33.31 7.64
C ASP A 553 12.83 -34.26 6.67
N PHE A 554 13.23 -35.53 6.71
CA PHE A 554 12.65 -36.60 5.88
C PHE A 554 11.14 -36.74 6.10
N ALA A 555 10.68 -36.59 7.34
CA ALA A 555 9.29 -36.80 7.70
C ALA A 555 8.36 -35.79 6.99
N THR A 556 8.76 -34.51 6.92
CA THR A 556 8.00 -33.47 6.23
C THR A 556 7.92 -33.74 4.73
N LEU A 557 9.06 -34.02 4.10
CA LEU A 557 9.13 -34.36 2.68
C LEU A 557 8.25 -35.57 2.34
N HIS A 558 8.39 -36.65 3.12
CA HIS A 558 7.63 -37.87 2.93
C HIS A 558 6.12 -37.64 3.12
N SER A 559 5.70 -36.95 4.19
CA SER A 559 4.29 -36.68 4.44
C SER A 559 3.66 -35.91 3.29
N ILE A 560 4.30 -34.84 2.82
CA ILE A 560 3.75 -33.99 1.75
C ILE A 560 3.61 -34.77 0.45
N ILE A 561 4.64 -35.52 0.03
CA ILE A 561 4.57 -36.31 -1.21
C ILE A 561 3.46 -37.37 -1.12
N VAL A 562 3.33 -38.05 0.03
CA VAL A 562 2.28 -39.05 0.24
C VAL A 562 0.89 -38.40 0.23
N ASP A 563 0.67 -37.34 1.02
CA ASP A 563 -0.63 -36.66 1.08
C ASP A 563 -1.04 -36.12 -0.32
N LEU A 564 -0.09 -35.58 -1.11
CA LEU A 564 -0.34 -35.15 -2.50
C LEU A 564 -0.73 -36.31 -3.42
N THR A 565 0.06 -37.40 -3.41
CA THR A 565 -0.16 -38.55 -4.32
C THR A 565 -1.43 -39.32 -3.97
N GLU A 566 -1.74 -39.49 -2.69
CA GLU A 566 -3.01 -40.08 -2.23
C GLU A 566 -4.23 -39.24 -2.60
N ALA A 567 -4.07 -37.91 -2.62
CA ALA A 567 -5.10 -36.97 -3.08
C ALA A 567 -5.20 -36.85 -4.62
N GLY A 568 -4.40 -37.61 -5.37
CA GLY A 568 -4.49 -37.68 -6.84
C GLY A 568 -3.53 -36.74 -7.58
N ALA A 569 -2.43 -36.33 -6.98
CA ALA A 569 -1.35 -35.63 -7.70
C ALA A 569 -0.74 -36.55 -8.77
N HIS A 570 -0.67 -36.04 -9.98
CA HIS A 570 -0.10 -36.74 -11.13
C HIS A 570 1.43 -36.65 -11.10
N ILE A 571 2.07 -37.81 -10.96
CA ILE A 571 3.55 -37.96 -10.96
C ILE A 571 4.18 -37.82 -12.36
N ASP A 572 3.35 -37.75 -13.40
CA ASP A 572 3.75 -37.70 -14.80
C ASP A 572 3.25 -36.45 -15.53
N CYS A 573 2.73 -35.47 -14.78
CA CYS A 573 2.68 -34.09 -15.25
C CYS A 573 4.06 -33.64 -15.69
N VAL A 574 4.13 -32.77 -16.68
CA VAL A 574 5.39 -32.11 -17.04
C VAL A 574 5.29 -30.60 -16.95
N ASN A 575 6.37 -29.99 -16.46
CA ASN A 575 6.56 -28.55 -16.46
C ASN A 575 6.86 -28.00 -17.87
N ILE A 576 7.12 -26.70 -17.99
CA ILE A 576 7.43 -26.06 -19.28
C ILE A 576 8.73 -26.60 -19.92
N ARG A 577 9.64 -27.16 -19.13
CA ARG A 577 10.88 -27.81 -19.59
C ARG A 577 10.65 -29.26 -20.06
N GLY A 578 9.44 -29.79 -19.88
CA GLY A 578 9.11 -31.17 -20.20
C GLY A 578 9.56 -32.18 -19.14
N GLU A 579 9.96 -31.72 -17.95
CA GLU A 579 10.41 -32.55 -16.84
C GLU A 579 9.21 -32.99 -15.99
N THR A 580 9.18 -34.25 -15.58
CA THR A 580 8.25 -34.73 -14.54
C THR A 580 8.76 -34.39 -13.14
N PRO A 581 7.94 -34.49 -12.06
CA PRO A 581 8.44 -34.36 -10.69
C PRO A 581 9.61 -35.30 -10.36
N LEU A 582 9.66 -36.49 -10.99
CA LEU A 582 10.78 -37.39 -10.83
C LEU A 582 12.04 -36.86 -11.52
N ASP A 583 11.92 -36.28 -12.72
CA ASP A 583 13.05 -35.71 -13.46
C ASP A 583 13.57 -34.43 -12.80
N SER A 584 12.69 -33.63 -12.21
CA SER A 584 13.03 -32.41 -11.46
C SER A 584 13.46 -32.68 -10.00
N SER A 585 13.60 -33.94 -9.58
CA SER A 585 13.96 -34.27 -8.20
C SER A 585 15.39 -33.83 -7.87
N ALA A 586 15.56 -32.98 -6.87
CA ALA A 586 16.88 -32.48 -6.49
C ALA A 586 17.71 -33.48 -5.68
N THR A 587 17.08 -34.51 -5.11
CA THR A 587 17.73 -35.46 -4.20
C THR A 587 17.23 -36.89 -4.42
N GLY A 588 18.13 -37.87 -4.24
CA GLY A 588 17.77 -39.29 -4.38
C GLY A 588 16.71 -39.77 -3.38
N VAL A 589 16.53 -39.07 -2.25
CA VAL A 589 15.47 -39.37 -1.28
C VAL A 589 14.09 -39.07 -1.87
N ALA A 590 13.92 -37.90 -2.49
CA ALA A 590 12.68 -37.54 -3.17
C ALA A 590 12.37 -38.53 -4.30
N GLU A 591 13.38 -38.93 -5.08
CA GLU A 591 13.20 -39.95 -6.12
C GLU A 591 12.71 -41.29 -5.57
N ILE A 592 13.28 -41.76 -4.45
CA ILE A 592 12.88 -43.03 -3.84
C ILE A 592 11.41 -42.95 -3.40
N ILE A 593 11.01 -41.87 -2.72
CA ILE A 593 9.63 -41.69 -2.26
C ILE A 593 8.69 -41.67 -3.47
N LEU A 594 8.97 -40.88 -4.50
CA LEU A 594 8.16 -40.83 -5.73
C LEU A 594 8.06 -42.20 -6.42
N LYS A 595 9.17 -42.92 -6.55
CA LYS A 595 9.20 -44.28 -7.15
C LYS A 595 8.32 -45.26 -6.36
N THR A 596 8.28 -45.14 -5.03
CA THR A 596 7.39 -45.99 -4.20
C THR A 596 5.91 -45.61 -4.30
N GLN A 597 5.61 -44.35 -4.61
CA GLN A 597 4.23 -43.86 -4.79
C GLN A 597 3.73 -43.94 -6.24
N ALA A 598 4.58 -44.37 -7.18
CA ALA A 598 4.26 -44.35 -8.59
C ALA A 598 3.13 -45.34 -8.96
N LYS A 599 1.94 -44.79 -9.23
CA LYS A 599 0.78 -45.52 -9.76
C LYS A 599 0.30 -44.85 -11.04
N LEU A 600 0.87 -45.27 -12.18
CA LEU A 600 0.45 -44.78 -13.50
C LEU A 600 -0.85 -45.48 -13.92
N SER A 601 -1.89 -44.69 -14.15
CA SER A 601 -3.13 -45.22 -14.73
C SER A 601 -3.00 -45.38 -16.24
N LEU A 602 -3.77 -46.31 -16.82
CA LEU A 602 -3.91 -46.45 -18.27
C LEU A 602 -4.29 -45.13 -18.96
N LYS A 603 -5.11 -44.32 -18.28
CA LYS A 603 -5.52 -42.99 -18.77
C LYS A 603 -4.32 -42.05 -18.89
N CYS A 604 -3.43 -42.04 -17.90
CA CYS A 604 -2.19 -41.24 -17.94
C CYS A 604 -1.25 -41.71 -19.04
N ILE A 605 -1.06 -43.03 -19.18
CA ILE A 605 -0.22 -43.63 -20.24
C ILE A 605 -0.73 -43.24 -21.63
N ALA A 606 -2.04 -43.30 -21.85
CA ALA A 606 -2.67 -42.91 -23.11
C ALA A 606 -2.48 -41.40 -23.39
N ALA A 607 -2.70 -40.53 -22.40
CA ALA A 607 -2.49 -39.09 -22.53
C ALA A 607 -1.03 -38.76 -22.87
N LYS A 608 -0.07 -39.40 -22.19
CA LYS A 608 1.36 -39.27 -22.47
C LYS A 608 1.71 -39.72 -23.88
N ALA A 609 1.14 -40.83 -24.36
CA ALA A 609 1.34 -41.28 -25.74
C ALA A 609 0.80 -40.26 -26.76
N VAL A 610 -0.41 -39.72 -26.53
CA VAL A 610 -0.99 -38.67 -27.39
C VAL A 610 -0.05 -37.48 -27.53
N LYS A 611 0.53 -37.00 -26.42
CA LYS A 611 1.50 -35.89 -26.42
C LYS A 611 2.85 -36.27 -27.02
N ALA A 612 3.40 -37.42 -26.67
CA ALA A 612 4.70 -37.88 -27.16
C ALA A 612 4.73 -38.09 -28.68
N PHE A 613 3.61 -38.50 -29.27
CA PHE A 613 3.47 -38.68 -30.73
C PHE A 613 2.82 -37.48 -31.44
N ASN A 614 2.60 -36.36 -30.73
CA ASN A 614 1.98 -35.14 -31.26
C ASN A 614 0.65 -35.40 -32.01
N LEU A 615 -0.19 -36.28 -31.47
CA LEU A 615 -1.47 -36.66 -32.07
C LEU A 615 -2.50 -35.53 -31.86
N THR A 616 -3.35 -35.28 -32.85
CA THR A 616 -4.46 -34.32 -32.72
C THR A 616 -5.57 -34.89 -31.85
N TYR A 617 -5.88 -34.24 -30.72
CA TYR A 617 -6.94 -34.67 -29.79
C TYR A 617 -8.03 -33.61 -29.56
N GLN A 618 -7.73 -32.32 -29.77
CA GLN A 618 -8.70 -31.24 -29.61
C GLN A 618 -9.89 -31.42 -30.58
N GLY A 619 -11.12 -31.40 -30.06
CA GLY A 619 -12.35 -31.69 -30.80
C GLY A 619 -12.57 -33.18 -31.13
N HIS A 620 -11.60 -34.05 -30.82
CA HIS A 620 -11.65 -35.50 -31.09
C HIS A 620 -11.85 -36.35 -29.83
N VAL A 621 -11.62 -35.76 -28.66
CA VAL A 621 -11.92 -36.37 -27.35
C VAL A 621 -12.96 -35.50 -26.61
N PRO A 622 -13.70 -36.05 -25.63
CA PRO A 622 -14.52 -35.24 -24.75
C PRO A 622 -13.74 -34.05 -24.18
N HIS A 623 -14.34 -32.85 -24.17
CA HIS A 623 -13.65 -31.61 -23.76
C HIS A 623 -13.01 -31.71 -22.36
N ALA A 624 -13.64 -32.43 -21.44
CA ALA A 624 -13.09 -32.70 -20.10
C ALA A 624 -11.78 -33.52 -20.10
N LEU A 625 -11.46 -34.24 -21.18
CA LEU A 625 -10.22 -34.99 -21.36
C LEU A 625 -9.12 -34.19 -22.07
N GLU A 626 -9.45 -33.09 -22.73
CA GLU A 626 -8.45 -32.24 -23.41
C GLU A 626 -7.50 -31.61 -22.39
N ALA A 627 -8.04 -31.04 -21.30
CA ALA A 627 -7.23 -30.51 -20.20
C ALA A 627 -6.38 -31.60 -19.53
N PHE A 628 -6.94 -32.81 -19.39
CA PHE A 628 -6.20 -33.95 -18.85
C PHE A 628 -5.03 -34.37 -19.75
N ILE A 629 -5.20 -34.37 -21.07
CA ILE A 629 -4.12 -34.66 -22.03
C ILE A 629 -3.08 -33.54 -22.03
N GLU A 630 -3.50 -32.28 -21.91
CA GLU A 630 -2.61 -31.11 -21.85
C GLU A 630 -1.64 -31.17 -20.67
N LEU A 631 -2.08 -31.73 -19.53
CA LEU A 631 -1.28 -31.89 -18.31
C LEU A 631 0.00 -32.73 -18.52
N HIS A 632 -0.05 -33.70 -19.46
CA HIS A 632 0.98 -34.73 -19.66
C HIS A 632 1.94 -34.42 -20.83
N GLY A 633 2.02 -33.16 -21.28
CA GLY A 633 2.99 -32.70 -22.27
C GLY A 633 3.36 -31.23 -22.07
N PRO A 634 4.50 -30.76 -22.63
CA PRO A 634 4.86 -29.35 -22.55
C PRO A 634 3.74 -28.54 -23.19
N GLY A 635 3.33 -27.46 -22.51
CA GLY A 635 2.16 -26.69 -22.92
C GLY A 635 2.24 -26.21 -24.35
N SER A 636 1.07 -26.12 -24.99
CA SER A 636 0.95 -25.52 -26.30
C SER A 636 1.44 -24.07 -26.22
N ILE A 637 2.62 -23.75 -26.79
CA ILE A 637 3.07 -22.36 -26.92
C ILE A 637 2.00 -21.65 -27.74
N LYS A 638 1.19 -20.79 -27.09
CA LYS A 638 0.35 -19.85 -27.84
C LYS A 638 1.33 -18.93 -28.57
N GLN A 639 1.54 -19.17 -29.86
CA GLN A 639 2.07 -18.16 -30.75
C GLN A 639 1.00 -17.04 -30.80
N GLY A 640 1.22 -16.00 -30.02
CA GLY A 640 0.44 -14.76 -29.99
C GLY A 640 1.36 -13.60 -30.24
#